data_AF-B7G982-F1
#
_entry.id   AF-B7G982-F1
#
_cell.length_a   1.000
_cell.length_b   1.000
_cell.length_c   1.000
_cell.angle_alpha   90.00
_cell.angle_beta   90.00
_cell.angle_gamma   90.00
#
_symmetry.space_group_name_H-M   'P 1'
#
loop_
_entity.id
_entity.type
_entity.pdbx_description
1 polymer ?
#
loop_
_entity_poly.entity_id
_entity_poly.type
_entity_poly.pdbx_seq_one_letter_code
_entity_poly.pdbx_strand_id
1 'polypeptide(L)'
;MTHASDTLYEKRECRTDQAIAIDQARTADTAAYSWRLTCMSWVEINIRVSVFLMEYSTTSDRSEEIPEESHRSSSSSMELQDSDDKTCPICLHEDRPLAHGECRHGFCQPCLERLLLSPTISPRNDRQSAACNVVTPTLNVCPICRDRLYLFDLKFKETGKVLYEPCVHFHDTPLAGAVYADSQVGSGSFHFPPFAESENTEAYFNVENIPRLLDLPSHVPFKNVNLHWPSRTIAGVLEFPVGDFDRWNVYLSFSADWQFVCRGAMIKRRRKLIDAAAIRTKFPLDGSWSVTTTIHNQLPSQTQIHVQGHAFYNTAGQYHVLGIQRDRGAAHVIFNASRMQPTLEASSGLDVSRIPFGPGIGEAIEWKPIETDFIEKVEWKRLSVSTTLPPDEVNQVGGNSGRVYRLVSESTDALQSSSRFVPTYHPDTVWGNVFCQAFKVGLASYHFSQDSINAAERRVYISYENPATGLWPPLDNGMPIPGRAYFHACSFPDPHTFCGQIRWQEDFGTPWQGMIRWDYTIKFDSEFTCIVGGDVKSLSVYDAEVPHEMSRFGDSLIYVNAALWDVFVQARQQQDEQAEISALSEQRVGSPGSTSSTYERFQEHSNLLRQRLLAEGASVRTVAMVHGIFTKAQHENEVNPIDINM
;
A
#
# COMPACT_ATOMS: atom_id res chain seq x y z
N MET A 1 -20.25 -61.37 -62.68
CA MET A 1 -21.32 -60.64 -63.39
C MET A 1 -21.99 -59.78 -62.34
N THR A 2 -21.84 -58.46 -62.23
CA THR A 2 -21.47 -57.36 -63.14
C THR A 2 -20.66 -56.30 -62.37
N HIS A 3 -19.95 -55.46 -63.12
CA HIS A 3 -18.90 -54.51 -62.75
C HIS A 3 -19.33 -53.24 -61.98
N ALA A 4 -18.34 -52.68 -61.25
CA ALA A 4 -17.98 -51.24 -61.06
C ALA A 4 -19.03 -50.29 -60.43
N SER A 5 -18.73 -49.24 -59.66
CA SER A 5 -17.51 -48.46 -59.40
C SER A 5 -17.82 -47.42 -58.28
N ASP A 6 -16.77 -47.02 -57.57
CA ASP A 6 -16.47 -45.65 -57.10
C ASP A 6 -17.17 -44.97 -55.91
N THR A 7 -16.27 -44.35 -55.13
CA THR A 7 -16.39 -43.18 -54.24
C THR A 7 -17.14 -43.34 -52.90
N LEU A 8 -16.38 -43.28 -51.81
CA LEU A 8 -16.56 -42.27 -50.74
C LEU A 8 -15.46 -42.43 -49.68
N TYR A 9 -14.34 -41.77 -49.96
CA TYR A 9 -13.25 -41.48 -49.05
C TYR A 9 -13.42 -40.01 -48.61
N GLU A 10 -14.41 -39.72 -47.76
CA GLU A 10 -14.64 -38.35 -47.26
C GLU A 10 -15.62 -38.39 -46.06
N LYS A 11 -15.14 -38.82 -44.89
CA LYS A 11 -15.86 -38.64 -43.60
C LYS A 11 -15.03 -38.85 -42.33
N ARG A 12 -13.71 -38.59 -42.39
CA ARG A 12 -12.83 -38.63 -41.22
C ARG A 12 -12.19 -37.30 -40.82
N GLU A 13 -12.39 -36.21 -41.57
CA GLU A 13 -11.78 -34.92 -41.22
C GLU A 13 -12.69 -33.99 -40.40
N CYS A 14 -14.01 -34.19 -40.38
CA CYS A 14 -14.93 -33.28 -39.67
C CYS A 14 -15.01 -33.48 -38.13
N ARG A 15 -14.34 -34.50 -37.56
CA ARG A 15 -14.28 -34.71 -36.08
C ARG A 15 -13.02 -34.16 -35.43
N THR A 16 -11.96 -33.95 -36.21
CA THR A 16 -10.68 -33.41 -35.70
C THR A 16 -10.77 -31.90 -35.52
N ASP A 17 -11.48 -31.22 -36.43
CA ASP A 17 -11.65 -29.76 -36.36
C ASP A 17 -12.54 -29.30 -35.20
N GLN A 18 -13.51 -30.12 -34.77
CA GLN A 18 -14.33 -29.83 -33.59
C GLN A 18 -13.56 -30.01 -32.26
N ALA A 19 -12.62 -30.97 -32.21
CA ALA A 19 -11.78 -31.16 -31.02
C ALA A 19 -10.70 -30.07 -30.92
N ILE A 20 -10.14 -29.63 -32.04
CA ILE A 20 -9.17 -28.53 -32.10
C ILE A 20 -9.84 -27.19 -31.76
N ALA A 21 -11.09 -26.95 -32.20
CA ALA A 21 -11.83 -25.75 -31.84
C ALA A 21 -12.19 -25.67 -30.34
N ILE A 22 -12.45 -26.80 -29.68
CA ILE A 22 -12.73 -26.84 -28.24
C ILE A 22 -11.45 -26.62 -27.41
N ASP A 23 -10.31 -27.15 -27.88
CA ASP A 23 -9.02 -26.98 -27.21
C ASP A 23 -8.45 -25.55 -27.38
N GLN A 24 -8.68 -24.94 -28.54
CA GLN A 24 -8.37 -23.52 -28.80
C GLN A 24 -9.29 -22.56 -28.02
N ALA A 25 -10.55 -22.91 -27.79
CA ALA A 25 -11.45 -22.15 -26.93
C ALA A 25 -11.03 -22.21 -25.44
N ARG A 26 -10.53 -23.36 -24.96
CA ARG A 26 -10.02 -23.53 -23.59
C ARG A 26 -8.70 -22.78 -23.34
N THR A 27 -7.81 -22.74 -24.33
CA THR A 27 -6.56 -21.96 -24.24
C THR A 27 -6.81 -20.46 -24.31
N ALA A 28 -7.81 -20.00 -25.07
CA ALA A 28 -8.22 -18.59 -25.10
C ALA A 28 -8.87 -18.12 -23.76
N ASP A 29 -9.71 -18.93 -23.12
CA ASP A 29 -10.33 -18.58 -21.83
C ASP A 29 -9.30 -18.54 -20.69
N THR A 30 -8.30 -19.43 -20.70
CA THR A 30 -7.24 -19.46 -19.69
C THR A 30 -6.27 -18.28 -19.85
N ALA A 31 -5.98 -17.87 -21.10
CA ALA A 31 -5.19 -16.68 -21.40
C ALA A 31 -5.93 -15.37 -21.07
N ALA A 32 -7.25 -15.30 -21.29
CA ALA A 32 -8.09 -14.16 -20.91
C ALA A 32 -8.25 -14.03 -19.38
N TYR A 33 -8.22 -15.15 -18.63
CA TYR A 33 -8.27 -15.16 -17.17
C TYR A 33 -6.92 -14.78 -16.53
N SER A 34 -5.81 -15.20 -17.13
CA SER A 34 -4.45 -14.82 -16.72
C SER A 34 -4.15 -13.33 -16.95
N TRP A 35 -4.66 -12.74 -18.05
CA TRP A 35 -4.51 -11.31 -18.34
C TRP A 35 -5.44 -10.39 -17.54
N ARG A 36 -6.59 -10.87 -17.03
CA ARG A 36 -7.49 -10.07 -16.16
C ARG A 36 -6.98 -9.93 -14.73
N LEU A 37 -6.16 -10.87 -14.25
CA LEU A 37 -5.38 -10.71 -13.01
C LEU A 37 -4.34 -9.58 -13.12
N THR A 38 -4.04 -9.12 -14.33
CA THR A 38 -3.11 -8.03 -14.65
C THR A 38 -3.73 -6.62 -14.59
N CYS A 39 -5.02 -6.46 -14.26
CA CYS A 39 -5.67 -5.16 -14.00
C CYS A 39 -6.16 -5.00 -12.54
N MET A 40 -5.22 -4.98 -11.59
CA MET A 40 -4.99 -3.84 -10.68
C MET A 40 -6.17 -3.06 -10.01
N SER A 41 -7.38 -3.62 -9.78
CA SER A 41 -8.47 -2.91 -9.08
C SER A 41 -8.47 -3.07 -7.54
N TRP A 42 -7.33 -3.36 -6.91
CA TRP A 42 -7.26 -3.51 -5.45
C TRP A 42 -7.35 -2.17 -4.70
N VAL A 43 -6.96 -1.07 -5.34
CA VAL A 43 -7.18 0.29 -4.83
C VAL A 43 -8.64 0.73 -5.08
N GLU A 44 -9.27 0.30 -6.18
CA GLU A 44 -10.65 0.70 -6.54
C GLU A 44 -11.75 0.06 -5.67
N ILE A 45 -11.55 -1.16 -5.14
CA ILE A 45 -12.56 -1.81 -4.28
C ILE A 45 -12.66 -1.12 -2.91
N ASN A 46 -11.54 -0.68 -2.33
CA ASN A 46 -11.56 0.14 -1.11
C ASN A 46 -12.08 1.57 -1.37
N ILE A 47 -11.97 2.08 -2.60
CA ILE A 47 -12.49 3.41 -3.00
C ILE A 47 -14.02 3.43 -3.05
N ARG A 48 -14.70 2.34 -3.46
CA ARG A 48 -16.17 2.36 -3.61
C ARG A 48 -16.95 2.43 -2.29
N VAL A 49 -16.42 1.91 -1.19
CA VAL A 49 -17.10 1.95 0.12
C VAL A 49 -17.11 3.37 0.71
N SER A 50 -16.05 4.16 0.50
CA SER A 50 -15.96 5.54 1.02
C SER A 50 -16.74 6.57 0.20
N VAL A 51 -17.02 6.31 -1.08
CA VAL A 51 -17.77 7.24 -1.96
C VAL A 51 -19.28 7.17 -1.72
N PHE A 52 -19.81 6.03 -1.25
CA PHE A 52 -21.26 5.83 -1.09
C PHE A 52 -21.90 6.67 0.03
N LEU A 53 -21.10 7.20 0.98
CA LEU A 53 -21.61 7.97 2.13
C LEU A 53 -21.68 9.50 1.90
N MET A 54 -21.17 10.03 0.78
CA MET A 54 -21.23 11.48 0.51
C MET A 54 -22.38 11.92 -0.43
N GLU A 55 -23.07 11.00 -1.11
CA GLU A 55 -24.12 11.36 -2.09
C GLU A 55 -25.51 11.61 -1.48
N TYR A 56 -25.70 11.45 -0.16
CA TYR A 56 -27.01 11.61 0.48
C TYR A 56 -27.35 13.02 1.02
N SER A 57 -26.56 14.06 0.69
CA SER A 57 -26.74 15.41 1.27
C SER A 57 -26.81 16.56 0.25
N THR A 58 -27.42 16.40 -0.93
CA THR A 58 -27.80 17.58 -1.74
C THR A 58 -29.07 17.34 -2.56
N THR A 59 -30.24 17.52 -1.93
CA THR A 59 -31.47 17.84 -2.68
C THR A 59 -32.26 18.91 -1.93
N SER A 60 -32.19 20.15 -2.41
CA SER A 60 -33.21 21.20 -2.24
C SER A 60 -32.77 22.43 -3.04
N ASP A 61 -32.98 22.38 -4.35
CA ASP A 61 -32.96 23.55 -5.23
C ASP A 61 -34.17 24.44 -4.90
N ARG A 62 -33.91 25.65 -4.40
CA ARG A 62 -34.85 26.78 -4.42
C ARG A 62 -34.11 27.99 -4.95
N SER A 63 -34.34 28.25 -6.24
CA SER A 63 -33.95 29.48 -6.92
C SER A 63 -34.92 30.61 -6.54
N GLU A 64 -34.47 31.58 -5.75
CA GLU A 64 -35.10 32.90 -5.65
C GLU A 64 -34.19 33.92 -6.33
N GLU A 65 -34.78 34.65 -7.28
CA GLU A 65 -34.18 35.75 -8.05
C GLU A 65 -33.95 36.96 -7.13
N ILE A 66 -32.75 37.55 -7.17
CA ILE A 66 -32.45 38.84 -6.54
C ILE A 66 -32.07 39.84 -7.65
N PRO A 67 -32.66 41.05 -7.68
CA PRO A 67 -32.37 42.05 -8.71
C PRO A 67 -31.08 42.83 -8.42
N GLU A 68 -30.40 43.18 -9.51
CA GLU A 68 -29.23 44.07 -9.54
C GLU A 68 -29.60 45.49 -9.08
N GLU A 69 -28.87 46.01 -8.08
CA GLU A 69 -28.82 47.45 -7.81
C GLU A 69 -27.38 47.96 -7.61
N SER A 70 -27.19 49.15 -8.13
CA SER A 70 -25.95 49.82 -8.50
C SER A 70 -25.26 50.58 -7.36
N HIS A 71 -23.93 50.59 -7.43
CA HIS A 71 -22.99 51.65 -7.00
C HIS A 71 -23.43 52.65 -5.92
N ARG A 72 -22.76 52.57 -4.75
CA ARG A 72 -22.30 53.76 -4.01
C ARG A 72 -21.04 53.43 -3.19
N SER A 73 -19.93 54.02 -3.62
CA SER A 73 -18.66 54.10 -2.92
C SER A 73 -18.77 55.13 -1.78
N SER A 74 -18.77 54.66 -0.54
CA SER A 74 -18.49 55.49 0.64
C SER A 74 -17.56 54.72 1.57
N SER A 75 -16.34 55.23 1.70
CA SER A 75 -15.33 54.80 2.67
C SER A 75 -15.84 55.08 4.08
N SER A 76 -16.48 54.09 4.68
CA SER A 76 -16.72 54.01 6.12
C SER A 76 -15.96 52.76 6.58
N SER A 77 -14.97 52.96 7.44
CA SER A 77 -14.30 51.89 8.17
C SER A 77 -15.33 51.23 9.09
N MET A 78 -16.10 50.29 8.54
CA MET A 78 -16.85 49.33 9.33
C MET A 78 -15.82 48.47 10.05
N GLU A 79 -15.74 48.65 11.36
CA GLU A 79 -15.32 47.58 12.27
C GLU A 79 -16.26 46.41 12.00
N LEU A 80 -15.88 45.55 11.04
CA LEU A 80 -16.46 44.23 10.88
C LEU A 80 -16.32 43.56 12.24
N GLN A 81 -17.45 43.44 12.95
CA GLN A 81 -17.50 42.75 14.22
C GLN A 81 -17.04 41.32 13.95
N ASP A 82 -15.87 40.98 14.49
CA ASP A 82 -15.22 39.66 14.54
C ASP A 82 -16.05 38.64 15.36
N SER A 83 -17.38 38.72 15.34
CA SER A 83 -18.26 37.86 16.14
C SER A 83 -18.30 36.42 15.63
N ASP A 84 -18.01 36.19 14.34
CA ASP A 84 -18.00 34.85 13.74
C ASP A 84 -16.75 34.04 14.10
N ASP A 85 -15.83 34.62 14.87
CA ASP A 85 -14.46 34.13 14.99
C ASP A 85 -14.25 33.14 16.15
N LYS A 86 -15.32 32.81 16.89
CA LYS A 86 -15.31 31.94 18.07
C LYS A 86 -15.88 30.53 17.86
N THR A 87 -16.59 30.29 16.77
CA THR A 87 -17.25 28.99 16.54
C THR A 87 -16.42 28.13 15.61
N CYS A 88 -16.31 26.83 15.90
CA CYS A 88 -15.63 25.92 14.98
C CYS A 88 -16.51 25.69 13.74
N PRO A 89 -16.04 25.97 12.51
CA PRO A 89 -16.88 25.85 11.31
C PRO A 89 -17.21 24.41 10.91
N ILE A 90 -16.59 23.41 11.56
CA ILE A 90 -16.81 21.99 11.26
C ILE A 90 -17.91 21.40 12.16
N CYS A 91 -17.87 21.67 13.47
CA CYS A 91 -18.83 21.11 14.42
C CYS A 91 -19.78 22.13 15.03
N LEU A 92 -19.61 23.41 14.72
CA LEU A 92 -20.43 24.54 15.19
C LEU A 92 -20.46 24.74 16.72
N HIS A 93 -19.54 24.13 17.46
CA HIS A 93 -19.40 24.38 18.90
C HIS A 93 -18.68 25.72 19.17
N GLU A 94 -19.23 26.50 20.09
CA GLU A 94 -18.73 27.83 20.48
C GLU A 94 -17.74 27.79 21.67
N ASP A 95 -17.86 26.79 22.56
CA ASP A 95 -17.12 26.75 23.83
C ASP A 95 -15.76 26.04 23.78
N ARG A 96 -15.30 25.63 22.58
CA ARG A 96 -14.06 24.86 22.44
C ARG A 96 -12.89 25.76 22.06
N PRO A 97 -11.70 25.59 22.67
CA PRO A 97 -10.52 26.32 22.25
C PRO A 97 -10.23 26.04 20.78
N LEU A 98 -10.08 27.11 20.00
CA LEU A 98 -9.76 27.03 18.58
C LEU A 98 -8.25 26.97 18.38
N ALA A 99 -7.84 26.15 17.42
CA ALA A 99 -6.49 26.06 16.90
C ALA A 99 -6.46 26.45 15.41
N HIS A 100 -5.31 26.94 14.95
CA HIS A 100 -5.10 27.32 13.55
C HIS A 100 -3.67 27.00 13.09
N GLY A 101 -3.48 26.85 11.78
CA GLY A 101 -2.16 26.88 11.14
C GLY A 101 -1.78 28.29 10.69
N GLU A 102 -0.87 28.40 9.72
CA GLU A 102 -0.39 29.72 9.24
C GLU A 102 -1.50 30.59 8.63
N CYS A 103 -2.53 29.99 8.04
CA CYS A 103 -3.66 30.70 7.43
C CYS A 103 -4.63 31.34 8.44
N ARG A 104 -4.45 31.11 9.75
CA ARG A 104 -5.23 31.70 10.87
C ARG A 104 -6.73 31.37 10.94
N HIS A 105 -7.29 30.59 10.01
CA HIS A 105 -8.63 30.03 10.14
C HIS A 105 -8.71 29.11 11.38
N GLY A 106 -9.66 29.39 12.28
CA GLY A 106 -9.80 28.70 13.56
C GLY A 106 -10.71 27.48 13.51
N PHE A 107 -10.28 26.37 14.10
CA PHE A 107 -11.06 25.14 14.24
C PHE A 107 -10.87 24.57 15.64
N CYS A 108 -11.87 23.92 16.24
CA CYS A 108 -11.61 23.21 17.50
C CYS A 108 -10.61 22.07 17.25
N GLN A 109 -9.72 21.83 18.22
CA GLN A 109 -8.64 20.83 18.11
C GLN A 109 -9.13 19.46 17.60
N PRO A 110 -10.20 18.84 18.14
CA PRO A 110 -10.64 17.51 17.68
C PRO A 110 -11.07 17.48 16.19
N CYS A 111 -11.69 18.55 15.68
CA CYS A 111 -12.08 18.60 14.27
C CYS A 111 -10.86 18.77 13.36
N LEU A 112 -9.88 19.56 13.81
CA LEU A 112 -8.66 19.79 13.06
C LEU A 112 -7.76 18.56 13.04
N GLU A 113 -7.61 17.87 14.18
CA GLU A 113 -6.92 16.57 14.26
C GLU A 113 -7.59 15.53 13.36
N ARG A 114 -8.92 15.38 13.45
CA ARG A 114 -9.66 14.46 12.56
C ARG A 114 -9.41 14.77 11.10
N LEU A 115 -9.45 16.05 10.71
CA LEU A 115 -9.14 16.46 9.35
C LEU A 115 -7.71 16.09 8.97
N LEU A 116 -6.72 16.43 9.80
CA LEU A 116 -5.29 16.24 9.49
C LEU A 116 -4.86 14.78 9.48
N LEU A 117 -5.46 13.94 10.32
CA LEU A 117 -5.15 12.52 10.46
C LEU A 117 -5.95 11.64 9.51
N SER A 118 -7.12 12.11 9.06
CA SER A 118 -7.88 11.42 8.03
C SER A 118 -7.09 11.41 6.71
N PRO A 119 -6.91 10.25 6.06
CA PRO A 119 -6.37 10.17 4.72
C PRO A 119 -7.43 10.74 3.79
N THR A 120 -7.40 12.06 3.60
CA THR A 120 -8.20 12.69 2.56
C THR A 120 -7.72 12.17 1.22
N ILE A 121 -8.55 11.33 0.60
CA ILE A 121 -8.48 11.08 -0.83
C ILE A 121 -8.76 12.44 -1.47
N SER A 122 -7.72 13.15 -1.89
CA SER A 122 -7.92 14.42 -2.60
C SER A 122 -8.76 14.12 -3.84
N PRO A 123 -10.00 14.63 -3.95
CA PRO A 123 -10.91 14.28 -5.04
C PRO A 123 -10.56 14.99 -6.36
N ARG A 124 -9.37 15.62 -6.45
CA ARG A 124 -8.96 16.41 -7.63
C ARG A 124 -7.61 15.94 -8.18
N ASN A 125 -7.56 15.89 -9.53
CA ASN A 125 -6.47 15.43 -10.41
C ASN A 125 -5.09 16.10 -10.23
N ASP A 126 -4.85 16.89 -9.19
CA ASP A 126 -3.52 17.38 -8.90
C ASP A 126 -2.67 16.27 -8.26
N ARG A 127 -2.12 15.41 -9.13
CA ARG A 127 -1.32 14.23 -8.77
C ARG A 127 -0.15 14.58 -7.85
N GLN A 128 0.42 15.79 -7.95
CA GLN A 128 1.53 16.22 -7.08
C GLN A 128 1.06 16.57 -5.67
N SER A 129 -0.04 17.31 -5.53
CA SER A 129 -0.63 17.61 -4.22
C SER A 129 -1.20 16.38 -3.54
N ALA A 130 -1.80 15.46 -4.32
CA ALA A 130 -2.27 14.17 -3.84
C ALA A 130 -1.10 13.30 -3.33
N ALA A 131 0.04 13.27 -4.03
CA ALA A 131 1.21 12.52 -3.57
C ALA A 131 1.68 13.02 -2.20
N CYS A 132 1.88 14.33 -2.01
CA CYS A 132 2.36 14.88 -0.72
C CYS A 132 1.38 14.66 0.45
N ASN A 133 0.07 14.89 0.25
CA ASN A 133 -0.94 14.70 1.30
C ASN A 133 -1.13 13.22 1.66
N VAL A 134 -0.93 12.31 0.70
CA VAL A 134 -0.98 10.87 0.98
C VAL A 134 0.24 10.42 1.80
N VAL A 135 1.42 11.04 1.65
CA VAL A 135 2.62 10.52 2.34
C VAL A 135 2.72 10.97 3.80
N THR A 136 2.43 12.21 4.12
CA THR A 136 2.62 12.73 5.48
C THR A 136 1.34 12.60 6.30
N PRO A 137 1.30 11.74 7.33
CA PRO A 137 0.08 11.47 8.13
C PRO A 137 -0.41 12.68 8.95
N THR A 138 0.30 13.81 8.89
CA THR A 138 0.05 15.02 9.67
C THR A 138 -0.17 16.27 8.81
N LEU A 139 -0.25 16.11 7.49
CA LEU A 139 -0.44 17.20 6.54
C LEU A 139 -1.80 17.10 5.87
N ASN A 140 -2.56 18.18 5.91
CA ASN A 140 -3.75 18.32 5.08
C ASN A 140 -3.92 19.78 4.65
N VAL A 141 -5.05 20.11 4.03
CA VAL A 141 -5.38 21.47 3.61
C VAL A 141 -6.48 22.05 4.49
N CYS A 142 -6.39 23.34 4.77
CA CYS A 142 -7.43 24.10 5.46
C CYS A 142 -8.75 23.99 4.68
N PRO A 143 -9.89 23.63 5.29
CA PRO A 143 -11.17 23.50 4.60
C PRO A 143 -11.65 24.81 3.95
N ILE A 144 -11.21 25.96 4.49
CA ILE A 144 -11.64 27.29 4.04
C ILE A 144 -10.76 27.79 2.89
N CYS A 145 -9.47 28.06 3.16
CA CYS A 145 -8.57 28.66 2.17
C CYS A 145 -7.74 27.66 1.36
N ARG A 146 -7.76 26.37 1.72
CA ARG A 146 -6.94 25.30 1.11
C ARG A 146 -5.43 25.40 1.33
N ASP A 147 -4.97 26.34 2.16
CA ASP A 147 -3.58 26.39 2.59
C ASP A 147 -3.18 25.13 3.35
N ARG A 148 -1.89 24.75 3.25
CA ARG A 148 -1.36 23.58 3.94
C ARG A 148 -1.38 23.77 5.45
N LEU A 149 -1.78 22.72 6.16
CA LEU A 149 -1.80 22.64 7.60
C LEU A 149 -0.95 21.43 8.02
N TYR A 150 -0.06 21.65 9.00
CA TYR A 150 0.70 20.58 9.63
C TYR A 150 0.29 20.47 11.09
N LEU A 151 0.06 19.24 11.56
CA LEU A 151 -0.37 18.96 12.93
C LEU A 151 0.53 19.63 13.98
N PHE A 152 1.84 19.51 13.82
CA PHE A 152 2.83 20.04 14.77
C PHE A 152 3.10 21.54 14.64
N ASP A 153 2.53 22.20 13.63
CA ASP A 153 2.62 23.66 13.45
C ASP A 153 1.37 24.40 13.96
N LEU A 154 0.37 23.65 14.44
CA LEU A 154 -0.87 24.22 14.96
C LEU A 154 -0.63 25.05 16.21
N LYS A 155 -1.39 26.14 16.34
CA LYS A 155 -1.35 27.07 17.48
C LYS A 155 -2.74 27.35 17.99
N PHE A 156 -2.88 27.50 19.31
CA PHE A 156 -4.11 28.00 19.91
C PHE A 156 -4.38 29.44 19.47
N LYS A 157 -5.60 29.72 18.99
CA LYS A 157 -5.99 31.03 18.44
C LYS A 157 -5.89 32.15 19.47
N GLU A 158 -6.29 31.89 20.71
CA GLU A 158 -6.30 32.91 21.79
C GLU A 158 -4.90 33.23 22.31
N THR A 159 -4.03 32.22 22.43
CA THR A 159 -2.74 32.37 23.12
C THR A 159 -1.55 32.45 22.16
N GLY A 160 -1.72 32.01 20.91
CA GLY A 160 -0.64 31.85 19.94
C GLY A 160 0.37 30.75 20.28
N LYS A 161 0.18 30.03 21.40
CA LYS A 161 1.04 28.92 21.82
C LYS A 161 0.87 27.74 20.87
N VAL A 162 1.97 27.04 20.59
CA VAL A 162 1.93 25.78 19.82
C VAL A 162 1.04 24.77 20.53
N LEU A 163 0.27 24.02 19.75
CA LEU A 163 -0.69 23.04 20.25
C LEU A 163 0.03 21.80 20.81
N TYR A 164 1.12 21.40 20.14
CA TYR A 164 1.97 20.29 20.57
C TYR A 164 3.37 20.83 20.80
N GLU A 165 3.83 20.76 22.04
CA GLU A 165 5.20 21.11 22.40
C GLU A 165 6.14 19.94 22.07
N PRO A 166 7.42 20.22 21.74
CA PRO A 166 8.43 19.18 21.54
C PRO A 166 8.48 18.22 22.72
N CYS A 167 8.46 16.92 22.41
CA CYS A 167 8.60 15.86 23.39
C CYS A 167 10.05 15.83 23.87
N VAL A 168 10.26 16.24 25.12
CA VAL A 168 11.59 16.24 25.75
C VAL A 168 11.98 14.89 26.34
N HIS A 169 11.03 13.95 26.45
CA HIS A 169 11.18 12.73 27.25
C HIS A 169 10.54 11.51 26.58
N PHE A 170 11.35 10.67 25.92
CA PHE A 170 10.90 9.38 25.38
C PHE A 170 10.86 8.26 26.41
N HIS A 171 11.41 8.45 27.61
CA HIS A 171 11.66 7.38 28.57
C HIS A 171 10.39 6.73 29.13
N ASP A 172 9.30 7.49 29.21
CA ASP A 172 7.98 6.97 29.62
C ASP A 172 7.15 6.46 28.44
N THR A 173 7.75 6.38 27.25
CA THR A 173 7.05 5.97 26.04
C THR A 173 7.39 4.53 25.65
N PRO A 174 6.49 3.82 24.94
CA PRO A 174 6.81 2.51 24.34
C PRO A 174 7.97 2.54 23.34
N LEU A 175 8.46 3.73 22.97
CA LEU A 175 9.62 3.88 22.10
C LEU A 175 10.93 3.80 22.88
N ALA A 176 10.95 3.93 24.21
CA ALA A 176 12.21 3.87 24.96
C ALA A 176 12.90 2.51 24.77
N GLY A 177 14.14 2.55 24.25
CA GLY A 177 14.90 1.36 23.86
C GLY A 177 14.47 0.71 22.55
N ALA A 178 13.54 1.31 21.80
CA ALA A 178 13.03 0.73 20.57
C ALA A 178 13.97 1.01 19.39
N VAL A 179 14.21 -0.01 18.57
CA VAL A 179 14.90 0.10 17.29
C VAL A 179 13.96 -0.34 16.19
N TYR A 180 13.67 0.53 15.23
CA TYR A 180 12.88 0.19 14.05
C TYR A 180 13.78 0.08 12.83
N ALA A 181 14.00 -1.13 12.34
CA ALA A 181 14.80 -1.39 11.15
C ALA A 181 13.91 -1.78 9.98
N ASP A 182 14.27 -1.34 8.78
CA ASP A 182 13.58 -1.80 7.57
C ASP A 182 13.98 -3.25 7.24
N SER A 183 12.96 -4.04 6.92
CA SER A 183 13.05 -5.46 6.56
C SER A 183 13.99 -5.76 5.39
N GLN A 184 14.28 -4.77 4.54
CA GLN A 184 15.18 -4.92 3.40
C GLN A 184 16.65 -4.68 3.81
N VAL A 185 17.57 -5.55 3.39
CA VAL A 185 19.00 -5.40 3.70
C VAL A 185 19.53 -4.08 3.11
N GLY A 186 20.19 -3.26 3.91
CA GLY A 186 20.87 -2.03 3.46
C GLY A 186 20.07 -0.72 3.65
N SER A 187 18.96 -0.77 4.38
CA SER A 187 18.22 0.42 4.82
C SER A 187 18.70 0.92 6.19
N GLY A 188 18.63 2.23 6.42
CA GLY A 188 18.86 2.80 7.75
C GLY A 188 17.78 2.40 8.75
N SER A 189 18.01 2.66 10.04
CA SER A 189 17.09 2.29 11.13
C SER A 189 16.85 3.46 12.07
N PHE A 190 15.67 3.54 12.67
CA PHE A 190 15.31 4.55 13.68
C PHE A 190 15.57 4.00 15.07
N HIS A 191 16.36 4.71 15.87
CA HIS A 191 16.73 4.32 17.22
C HIS A 191 16.16 5.32 18.23
N PHE A 192 15.54 4.79 19.27
CA PHE A 192 14.98 5.54 20.38
C PHE A 192 15.64 5.03 21.66
N PRO A 193 16.83 5.53 22.02
CA PRO A 193 17.64 4.95 23.09
C PRO A 193 16.93 5.00 24.46
N PRO A 194 17.19 4.04 25.37
CA PRO A 194 16.70 4.12 26.75
C PRO A 194 17.42 5.26 27.50
N PHE A 195 16.83 5.75 28.58
CA PHE A 195 17.33 6.90 29.35
C PHE A 195 18.66 6.65 30.12
N ALA A 196 19.30 5.50 29.94
CA ALA A 196 20.43 5.10 30.78
C ALA A 196 21.76 5.75 30.33
N GLU A 197 22.29 6.61 31.20
CA GLU A 197 23.71 6.97 31.40
C GLU A 197 24.34 8.13 30.62
N SER A 198 23.64 8.77 29.68
CA SER A 198 24.11 10.07 29.15
C SER A 198 22.96 11.07 29.02
N GLU A 199 23.16 12.29 29.50
CA GLU A 199 22.15 13.37 29.47
C GLU A 199 21.77 13.82 28.04
N ASN A 200 22.33 13.20 26.99
CA ASN A 200 22.20 13.62 25.59
C ASN A 200 21.82 12.49 24.61
N THR A 201 21.26 11.37 25.05
CA THR A 201 20.82 10.31 24.13
C THR A 201 19.51 10.70 23.43
N GLU A 202 19.62 11.56 22.42
CA GLU A 202 18.51 11.89 21.51
C GLU A 202 18.17 10.68 20.64
N ALA A 203 16.90 10.55 20.22
CA ALA A 203 16.54 9.61 19.16
C ALA A 203 17.42 9.88 17.94
N TYR A 204 17.82 8.85 17.19
CA TYR A 204 18.70 9.03 16.02
C TYR A 204 18.34 8.10 14.86
N PHE A 205 18.77 8.47 13.67
CA PHE A 205 18.72 7.63 12.48
C PHE A 205 20.11 7.03 12.23
N ASN A 206 20.21 5.70 12.23
CA ASN A 206 21.45 5.00 11.89
C ASN A 206 21.54 4.83 10.37
N VAL A 207 22.64 5.30 9.78
CA VAL A 207 22.92 5.26 8.33
C VAL A 207 23.99 4.23 7.92
N GLU A 208 24.59 3.48 8.86
CA GLU A 208 25.72 2.57 8.62
C GLU A 208 25.47 1.56 7.50
N ASN A 209 24.21 1.13 7.36
CA ASN A 209 23.82 0.15 6.36
C ASN A 209 23.53 0.76 4.98
N ILE A 210 23.61 2.07 4.79
CA ILE A 210 23.29 2.75 3.53
C ILE A 210 24.58 2.94 2.70
N PRO A 211 24.86 2.10 1.66
CA PRO A 211 26.18 2.03 1.03
C PRO A 211 26.63 3.31 0.31
N ARG A 212 25.70 4.25 0.05
CA ARG A 212 25.95 5.50 -0.68
C ARG A 212 26.21 6.71 0.23
N LEU A 213 26.26 6.51 1.53
CA LEU A 213 26.38 7.59 2.53
C LEU A 213 27.62 7.45 3.42
N LEU A 214 28.73 6.94 2.87
CA LEU A 214 29.96 6.64 3.62
C LEU A 214 30.61 7.86 4.31
N ASP A 215 30.32 9.09 3.84
CA ASP A 215 30.85 10.32 4.44
C ASP A 215 29.97 10.88 5.58
N LEU A 216 28.87 10.19 5.92
CA LEU A 216 27.99 10.62 7.00
C LEU A 216 28.39 10.04 8.35
N PRO A 217 28.10 10.76 9.45
CA PRO A 217 28.14 10.16 10.77
C PRO A 217 27.19 8.95 10.80
N SER A 218 27.65 7.84 11.40
CA SER A 218 26.86 6.61 11.55
C SER A 218 25.50 6.86 12.22
N HIS A 219 25.44 7.87 13.09
CA HIS A 219 24.25 8.28 13.82
C HIS A 219 23.93 9.75 13.55
N VAL A 220 22.70 10.01 13.10
CA VAL A 220 22.18 11.37 12.93
C VAL A 220 21.08 11.63 13.96
N PRO A 221 21.27 12.55 14.93
CA PRO A 221 20.28 12.81 15.96
C PRO A 221 19.03 13.51 15.39
N PHE A 222 17.88 13.16 15.96
CA PHE A 222 16.60 13.82 15.74
C PHE A 222 16.51 15.08 16.59
N LYS A 223 16.34 16.22 15.92
CA LYS A 223 16.03 17.50 16.54
C LYS A 223 14.53 17.78 16.50
N ASN A 224 14.05 18.63 17.40
CA ASN A 224 12.66 19.12 17.45
C ASN A 224 11.64 17.98 17.39
N VAL A 225 11.85 16.95 18.20
CA VAL A 225 11.00 15.76 18.15
C VAL A 225 9.68 16.06 18.85
N ASN A 226 8.58 15.82 18.17
CA ASN A 226 7.22 15.96 18.68
C ASN A 226 6.54 14.61 18.61
N LEU A 227 5.75 14.27 19.63
CA LEU A 227 4.96 13.04 19.67
C LEU A 227 3.49 13.40 19.84
N HIS A 228 2.67 13.02 18.86
CA HIS A 228 1.23 13.07 18.98
C HIS A 228 0.72 11.71 19.46
N TRP A 229 0.39 11.63 20.75
CA TRP A 229 -0.01 10.39 21.41
C TRP A 229 -1.24 9.70 20.79
N PRO A 230 -2.37 10.39 20.52
CA PRO A 230 -3.56 9.74 19.98
C PRO A 230 -3.28 9.03 18.65
N SER A 231 -2.62 9.71 17.70
CA SER A 231 -2.30 9.11 16.40
C SER A 231 -1.03 8.25 16.41
N ARG A 232 -0.31 8.19 17.54
CA ARG A 232 1.01 7.57 17.68
C ARG A 232 1.96 8.04 16.57
N THR A 233 1.99 9.35 16.33
CA THR A 233 2.82 9.93 15.28
C THR A 233 3.96 10.73 15.88
N ILE A 234 5.19 10.42 15.47
CA ILE A 234 6.37 11.24 15.72
C ILE A 234 6.60 12.15 14.53
N ALA A 235 6.97 13.40 14.80
CA ALA A 235 7.68 14.24 13.86
C ALA A 235 9.03 14.64 14.43
N GLY A 236 10.05 14.69 13.60
CA GLY A 236 11.34 15.27 13.99
C GLY A 236 12.14 15.69 12.78
N VAL A 237 13.32 16.23 13.04
CA VAL A 237 14.18 16.84 12.03
C VAL A 237 15.56 16.24 12.11
N LEU A 238 16.05 15.68 11.02
CA LEU A 238 17.44 15.27 10.88
C LEU A 238 18.20 16.39 10.13
N GLU A 239 19.21 16.97 10.77
CA GLU A 239 20.01 18.05 10.16
C GLU A 239 21.41 17.55 9.84
N PHE A 240 21.62 17.19 8.57
CA PHE A 240 22.89 16.70 8.07
C PHE A 240 22.96 16.97 6.57
N PRO A 241 23.99 17.70 6.09
CA PRO A 241 24.08 18.04 4.68
C PRO A 241 24.44 16.79 3.86
N VAL A 242 23.50 16.31 3.04
CA VAL A 242 23.72 15.20 2.10
C VAL A 242 23.39 15.66 0.71
N GLY A 243 24.42 15.79 -0.12
CA GLY A 243 24.29 16.25 -1.50
C GLY A 243 23.53 17.58 -1.58
N ASP A 244 22.27 17.52 -1.99
CA ASP A 244 21.41 18.67 -2.28
C ASP A 244 20.51 19.06 -1.11
N PHE A 245 20.53 18.28 -0.05
CA PHE A 245 19.62 18.39 1.07
C PHE A 245 20.41 18.84 2.30
N ASP A 246 19.82 19.74 3.08
CA ASP A 246 20.40 20.22 4.35
C ASP A 246 19.65 19.66 5.56
N ARG A 247 18.37 19.34 5.39
CA ARG A 247 17.47 18.97 6.47
C ARG A 247 16.43 17.98 6.00
N TRP A 248 16.15 16.94 6.78
CA TRP A 248 15.08 15.99 6.49
C TRP A 248 14.02 16.09 7.59
N ASN A 249 12.78 16.38 7.20
CA ASN A 249 11.66 16.30 8.12
C ASN A 249 11.14 14.86 8.11
N VAL A 250 11.14 14.20 9.25
CA VAL A 250 10.76 12.80 9.40
C VAL A 250 9.45 12.71 10.14
N TYR A 251 8.50 11.96 9.60
CA TYR A 251 7.19 11.70 10.18
C TYR A 251 6.97 10.19 10.23
N LEU A 252 6.70 9.63 11.40
CA LEU A 252 6.52 8.20 11.60
C LEU A 252 5.25 7.97 12.44
N SER A 253 4.26 7.29 11.88
CA SER A 253 3.08 6.80 12.57
C SER A 253 3.23 5.31 12.85
N PHE A 254 3.10 4.94 14.11
CA PHE A 254 3.31 3.58 14.57
C PHE A 254 2.00 2.79 14.61
N SER A 255 2.14 1.46 14.54
CA SER A 255 1.04 0.53 14.78
C SER A 255 0.53 0.65 16.19
N ALA A 256 -0.67 0.10 16.43
CA ALA A 256 -1.32 0.29 17.71
C ALA A 256 -0.58 -0.33 18.90
N ASP A 257 0.22 -1.34 18.62
CA ASP A 257 1.09 -2.10 19.52
C ASP A 257 2.57 -1.73 19.38
N TRP A 258 2.88 -0.68 18.61
CA TRP A 258 4.24 -0.18 18.37
C TRP A 258 5.20 -1.20 17.74
N GLN A 259 4.68 -2.23 17.08
CA GLN A 259 5.52 -3.26 16.45
C GLN A 259 6.10 -2.79 15.11
N PHE A 260 5.46 -1.85 14.41
CA PHE A 260 5.96 -1.37 13.12
C PHE A 260 5.54 0.07 12.82
N VAL A 261 6.25 0.70 11.89
CA VAL A 261 5.84 1.98 11.31
C VAL A 261 4.80 1.71 10.23
N CYS A 262 3.54 2.06 10.52
CA CYS A 262 2.40 1.89 9.61
C CYS A 262 2.49 2.83 8.42
N ARG A 263 2.76 4.11 8.70
CA ARG A 263 2.74 5.20 7.72
C ARG A 263 3.79 6.24 8.10
N GLY A 264 4.35 6.92 7.13
CA GLY A 264 5.34 7.95 7.40
C GLY A 264 5.96 8.52 6.13
N ALA A 265 6.76 9.56 6.33
CA ALA A 265 7.48 10.24 5.28
C ALA A 265 8.81 10.78 5.80
N MET A 266 9.85 10.69 4.99
CA MET A 266 11.05 11.51 5.12
C MET A 266 11.05 12.53 3.99
N ILE A 267 10.78 13.79 4.33
CA ILE A 267 10.81 14.92 3.40
C ILE A 267 12.20 15.54 3.44
N LYS A 268 13.02 15.25 2.44
CA LYS A 268 14.35 15.84 2.28
C LYS A 268 14.20 17.25 1.72
N ARG A 269 14.45 18.25 2.56
CA ARG A 269 14.41 19.66 2.19
C ARG A 269 15.65 20.00 1.38
N ARG A 270 15.42 20.56 0.19
CA ARG A 270 16.53 21.00 -0.67
C ARG A 270 17.13 22.27 -0.09
N ARG A 271 18.45 22.36 -0.13
CA ARG A 271 19.17 23.59 0.19
C ARG A 271 18.65 24.71 -0.70
N LYS A 272 18.27 25.85 -0.10
CA LYS A 272 17.80 27.00 -0.87
C LYS A 272 18.89 27.46 -1.83
N LEU A 273 18.64 27.31 -3.12
CA LEU A 273 19.42 27.94 -4.18
C LEU A 273 18.65 29.18 -4.61
N ILE A 274 19.25 30.35 -4.41
CA ILE A 274 18.62 31.64 -4.72
C ILE A 274 18.86 32.01 -6.19
N ASP A 275 19.94 31.50 -6.77
CA ASP A 275 20.36 31.82 -8.13
C ASP A 275 19.81 30.81 -9.17
N ALA A 276 19.08 31.33 -10.15
CA ALA A 276 18.56 30.57 -11.28
C ALA A 276 19.67 29.89 -12.10
N ALA A 277 20.85 30.51 -12.22
CA ALA A 277 21.98 29.90 -12.91
C ALA A 277 22.53 28.71 -12.12
N ALA A 278 22.67 28.83 -10.80
CA ALA A 278 23.03 27.70 -9.93
C ALA A 278 22.02 26.55 -10.01
N ILE A 279 20.72 26.84 -10.04
CA ILE A 279 19.66 25.83 -10.22
C ILE A 279 19.84 25.12 -11.56
N ARG A 280 20.03 25.86 -12.66
CA ARG A 280 20.21 25.27 -13.99
C ARG A 280 21.50 24.46 -14.12
N THR A 281 22.59 24.89 -13.51
CA THR A 281 23.86 24.13 -13.52
C THR A 281 23.71 22.79 -12.79
N LYS A 282 22.88 22.80 -11.75
CA LYS A 282 22.65 21.64 -10.91
C LYS A 282 21.63 20.68 -11.49
N PHE A 283 20.58 21.22 -12.11
CA PHE A 283 19.49 20.49 -12.74
C PHE A 283 19.38 20.83 -14.24
N PRO A 284 20.42 20.53 -15.04
CA PRO A 284 20.50 20.96 -16.44
C PRO A 284 19.35 20.46 -17.31
N LEU A 285 18.69 19.37 -16.91
CA LEU A 285 17.61 18.72 -17.65
C LEU A 285 16.20 19.14 -17.22
N ASP A 286 16.02 19.99 -16.21
CA ASP A 286 14.69 20.32 -15.70
C ASP A 286 13.88 21.22 -16.66
N GLY A 287 12.61 20.91 -16.86
CA GLY A 287 11.73 21.60 -17.80
C GLY A 287 10.84 20.63 -18.56
N SER A 288 10.13 21.12 -19.57
CA SER A 288 9.25 20.29 -20.40
C SER A 288 10.01 19.78 -21.62
N TRP A 289 9.75 18.53 -21.98
CA TRP A 289 10.38 17.83 -23.09
C TRP A 289 9.34 17.15 -23.96
N SER A 290 9.60 17.10 -25.26
CA SER A 290 8.91 16.21 -26.18
C SER A 290 9.76 14.98 -26.42
N VAL A 291 9.23 13.81 -26.10
CA VAL A 291 9.89 12.51 -26.23
C VAL A 291 9.31 11.79 -27.42
N THR A 292 10.15 11.56 -28.43
CA THR A 292 9.81 10.77 -29.62
C THR A 292 10.47 9.40 -29.51
N THR A 293 9.68 8.34 -29.49
CA THR A 293 10.15 6.95 -29.44
C THR A 293 9.88 6.27 -30.77
N THR A 294 10.94 5.80 -31.43
CA THR A 294 10.90 5.05 -32.69
C THR A 294 11.14 3.58 -32.37
N ILE A 295 10.14 2.75 -32.66
CA ILE A 295 10.19 1.30 -32.49
C ILE A 295 10.29 0.69 -33.89
N HIS A 296 11.09 -0.38 -34.03
CA HIS A 296 11.29 -1.03 -35.31
C HIS A 296 9.94 -1.44 -35.94
N ASN A 297 9.72 -1.05 -37.20
CA ASN A 297 8.48 -1.27 -37.96
C ASN A 297 7.21 -0.60 -37.37
N GLN A 298 7.35 0.40 -36.51
CA GLN A 298 6.21 1.20 -36.02
C GLN A 298 6.41 2.69 -36.33
N LEU A 299 5.29 3.41 -36.46
CA LEU A 299 5.34 4.87 -36.57
C LEU A 299 5.88 5.46 -35.25
N PRO A 300 6.74 6.49 -35.31
CA PRO A 300 7.24 7.15 -34.11
C PRO A 300 6.09 7.65 -33.25
N SER A 301 6.15 7.32 -31.96
CA SER A 301 5.22 7.85 -30.96
C SER A 301 5.82 9.09 -30.30
N GLN A 302 5.00 10.13 -30.09
CA GLN A 302 5.44 11.37 -29.45
C GLN A 302 4.65 11.59 -28.17
N THR A 303 5.35 11.90 -27.09
CA THR A 303 4.76 12.24 -25.79
C THR A 303 5.42 13.50 -25.23
N GLN A 304 4.79 14.13 -24.25
CA GLN A 304 5.42 15.21 -23.49
C GLN A 304 5.63 14.77 -22.05
N ILE A 305 6.80 15.11 -21.50
CA ILE A 305 7.15 14.88 -20.11
C ILE A 305 7.60 16.19 -19.46
N HIS A 306 7.50 16.26 -18.14
CA HIS A 306 8.04 17.36 -17.36
C HIS A 306 9.08 16.81 -16.39
N VAL A 307 10.32 17.22 -16.57
CA VAL A 307 11.47 16.83 -15.74
C VAL A 307 11.67 17.86 -14.65
N GLN A 308 11.77 17.41 -13.41
CA GLN A 308 12.01 18.26 -12.25
C GLN A 308 12.88 17.52 -11.23
N GLY A 309 13.99 18.12 -10.81
CA GLY A 309 14.96 17.52 -9.91
C GLY A 309 15.57 16.24 -10.46
N HIS A 310 15.83 16.18 -11.77
CA HIS A 310 16.27 14.97 -12.47
C HIS A 310 15.29 13.79 -12.40
N ALA A 311 14.00 14.04 -12.19
CA ALA A 311 12.99 12.99 -12.21
C ALA A 311 11.76 13.42 -13.01
N PHE A 312 11.01 12.45 -13.52
CA PHE A 312 9.75 12.72 -14.23
C PHE A 312 8.80 11.53 -14.13
N TYR A 313 7.52 11.79 -14.43
CA TYR A 313 6.54 10.74 -14.66
C TYR A 313 6.27 10.60 -16.15
N ASN A 314 6.22 9.37 -16.66
CA ASN A 314 5.78 9.15 -18.05
C ASN A 314 4.25 9.23 -18.17
N THR A 315 3.74 9.06 -19.39
CA THR A 315 2.29 9.10 -19.67
C THR A 315 1.51 7.99 -18.98
N ALA A 316 2.16 6.87 -18.64
CA ALA A 316 1.59 5.78 -17.85
C ALA A 316 1.64 6.05 -16.32
N GLY A 317 2.16 7.20 -15.88
CA GLY A 317 2.29 7.54 -14.46
C GLY A 317 3.42 6.81 -13.74
N GLN A 318 4.35 6.19 -14.47
CA GLN A 318 5.54 5.57 -13.89
C GLN A 318 6.61 6.63 -13.60
N TYR A 319 7.24 6.53 -12.43
CA TYR A 319 8.30 7.43 -11.98
C TYR A 319 9.67 7.01 -12.49
N HIS A 320 10.44 7.97 -13.02
CA HIS A 320 11.77 7.78 -13.61
C HIS A 320 12.78 8.76 -13.01
N VAL A 321 14.03 8.30 -12.86
CA VAL A 321 15.14 9.11 -12.32
C VAL A 321 16.28 9.15 -13.34
N LEU A 322 16.82 10.35 -13.56
CA LEU A 322 17.95 10.63 -14.45
C LEU A 322 19.23 10.63 -13.62
N GLY A 323 20.16 9.74 -13.96
CA GLY A 323 21.48 9.67 -13.35
C GLY A 323 22.50 10.38 -14.24
N ILE A 324 23.17 11.41 -13.72
CA ILE A 324 24.25 12.10 -14.44
C ILE A 324 25.59 11.66 -13.85
N GLN A 325 26.39 10.91 -14.61
CA GLN A 325 27.74 10.51 -14.22
C GLN A 325 28.74 11.56 -14.69
N ARG A 326 29.28 12.33 -13.74
CA ARG A 326 30.19 13.46 -14.05
C ARG A 326 31.58 13.03 -14.48
N ASP A 327 32.03 11.86 -14.04
CA ASP A 327 33.34 11.28 -14.32
C ASP A 327 33.49 10.79 -15.77
N ARG A 328 32.37 10.46 -16.44
CA ARG A 328 32.36 10.00 -17.84
C ARG A 328 31.79 11.01 -18.82
N GLY A 329 31.28 12.15 -18.34
CA GLY A 329 30.58 13.12 -19.17
C GLY A 329 29.33 12.56 -19.85
N ALA A 330 28.81 11.42 -19.39
CA ALA A 330 27.66 10.72 -19.94
C ALA A 330 26.48 10.81 -18.96
N ALA A 331 25.30 11.15 -19.47
CA ALA A 331 24.06 11.02 -18.73
C ALA A 331 23.40 9.68 -19.07
N HIS A 332 22.85 9.02 -18.05
CA HIS A 332 22.11 7.77 -18.19
C HIS A 332 20.68 7.96 -17.65
N VAL A 333 19.70 7.33 -18.28
CA VAL A 333 18.34 7.22 -17.73
C VAL A 333 18.22 5.86 -17.06
N ILE A 334 17.90 5.86 -15.77
CA ILE A 334 17.63 4.64 -15.01
C ILE A 334 16.11 4.50 -14.92
N PHE A 335 15.57 3.45 -15.55
CA PHE A 335 14.15 3.20 -15.51
C PHE A 335 13.84 2.46 -14.23
N ASN A 336 13.00 3.08 -13.40
CA ASN A 336 12.45 2.51 -12.18
C ASN A 336 13.50 2.27 -11.08
N ALA A 337 13.30 2.88 -9.90
CA ALA A 337 14.19 2.73 -8.74
C ALA A 337 14.41 1.28 -8.28
N SER A 338 13.52 0.35 -8.64
CA SER A 338 13.63 -1.07 -8.31
C SER A 338 14.62 -1.86 -9.18
N ARG A 339 14.90 -1.41 -10.41
CA ARG A 339 15.90 -2.04 -11.28
C ARG A 339 17.12 -1.14 -11.31
N MET A 340 18.16 -1.50 -10.57
CA MET A 340 19.41 -0.74 -10.50
C MET A 340 20.20 -0.68 -11.83
N GLN A 341 19.64 -1.16 -12.95
CA GLN A 341 20.30 -1.17 -14.25
C GLN A 341 19.79 -0.01 -15.13
N PRO A 342 20.69 0.80 -15.71
CA PRO A 342 20.30 1.82 -16.67
C PRO A 342 19.67 1.15 -17.90
N THR A 343 18.67 1.80 -18.50
CA THR A 343 17.97 1.23 -19.69
C THR A 343 18.19 2.08 -20.93
N LEU A 344 18.49 3.37 -20.77
CA LEU A 344 18.92 4.25 -21.85
C LEU A 344 20.22 4.97 -21.46
N GLU A 345 21.09 5.15 -22.44
CA GLU A 345 22.31 5.96 -22.36
C GLU A 345 22.27 7.04 -23.44
N ALA A 346 22.75 8.25 -23.12
CA ALA A 346 22.82 9.33 -24.11
C ALA A 346 23.78 8.93 -25.25
N SER A 347 23.27 8.91 -26.49
CA SER A 347 23.97 8.28 -27.62
C SER A 347 25.19 9.06 -28.11
N SER A 348 25.21 10.37 -27.87
CA SER A 348 26.36 11.30 -27.91
C SER A 348 25.88 12.72 -27.55
N GLY A 349 26.76 13.57 -27.01
CA GLY A 349 26.55 15.04 -27.01
C GLY A 349 26.01 15.69 -25.74
N LEU A 350 25.51 14.96 -24.75
CA LEU A 350 25.17 15.54 -23.44
C LEU A 350 26.38 15.53 -22.50
N ASP A 351 27.40 16.30 -22.85
CA ASP A 351 28.53 16.56 -21.95
C ASP A 351 28.17 17.72 -21.02
N VAL A 352 27.58 17.40 -19.86
CA VAL A 352 27.21 18.42 -18.85
C VAL A 352 28.40 19.23 -18.34
N SER A 353 29.64 18.77 -18.55
CA SER A 353 30.82 19.58 -18.21
C SER A 353 31.06 20.71 -19.23
N ARG A 354 30.69 20.49 -20.50
CA ARG A 354 30.76 21.50 -21.58
C ARG A 354 29.51 22.35 -21.67
N ILE A 355 28.36 21.78 -21.35
CA ILE A 355 27.06 22.43 -21.43
C ILE A 355 26.43 22.43 -20.01
N PRO A 356 26.96 23.23 -19.07
CA PRO A 356 26.56 23.16 -17.66
C PRO A 356 25.06 23.41 -17.45
N PHE A 357 24.41 24.17 -18.34
CA PHE A 357 22.99 24.48 -18.26
C PHE A 357 22.08 23.50 -19.01
N GLY A 358 22.65 22.42 -19.55
CA GLY A 358 21.97 21.45 -20.40
C GLY A 358 21.58 22.03 -21.77
N PRO A 359 20.81 21.26 -22.57
CA PRO A 359 20.38 21.68 -23.91
C PRO A 359 19.48 22.91 -23.88
N GLY A 360 19.61 23.78 -24.88
CA GLY A 360 18.71 24.91 -25.11
C GLY A 360 17.30 24.48 -25.52
N ILE A 361 16.35 25.44 -25.55
CA ILE A 361 15.01 25.18 -26.08
C ILE A 361 15.11 24.86 -27.57
N GLY A 362 14.48 23.75 -27.99
CA GLY A 362 14.53 23.25 -29.36
C GLY A 362 15.67 22.27 -29.65
N GLU A 363 16.70 22.21 -28.80
CA GLU A 363 17.76 21.20 -28.89
C GLU A 363 17.25 19.83 -28.46
N ALA A 364 17.88 18.78 -28.98
CA ALA A 364 17.47 17.40 -28.73
C ALA A 364 18.61 16.57 -28.12
N ILE A 365 18.25 15.66 -27.21
CA ILE A 365 19.12 14.59 -26.73
C ILE A 365 18.65 13.30 -27.39
N GLU A 366 19.57 12.60 -28.03
CA GLU A 366 19.31 11.25 -28.52
C GLU A 366 19.77 10.23 -27.47
N TRP A 367 18.92 9.25 -27.21
CA TRP A 367 19.15 8.17 -26.25
C TRP A 367 19.16 6.84 -26.98
N LYS A 368 20.15 6.00 -26.64
CA LYS A 368 20.30 4.62 -27.10
C LYS A 368 19.86 3.66 -25.99
N PRO A 369 19.01 2.68 -26.28
CA PRO A 369 18.73 1.61 -25.33
C PRO A 369 19.95 0.73 -25.09
N ILE A 370 20.13 0.28 -23.85
CA ILE A 370 21.26 -0.56 -23.46
C ILE A 370 20.98 -2.04 -23.75
N GLU A 371 19.73 -2.50 -23.64
CA GLU A 371 19.38 -3.94 -23.70
C GLU A 371 18.12 -4.26 -24.54
N THR A 372 17.65 -3.35 -25.40
CA THR A 372 16.42 -3.61 -26.18
C THR A 372 16.63 -3.40 -27.68
N ASP A 373 16.54 -4.48 -28.45
CA ASP A 373 16.67 -4.46 -29.91
C ASP A 373 15.45 -3.86 -30.63
N PHE A 374 14.30 -3.74 -29.95
CA PHE A 374 13.05 -3.26 -30.55
C PHE A 374 12.91 -1.74 -30.57
N ILE A 375 13.61 -1.02 -29.69
CA ILE A 375 13.63 0.45 -29.68
C ILE A 375 14.80 0.92 -30.54
N GLU A 376 14.52 1.52 -31.68
CA GLU A 376 15.55 2.00 -32.60
C GLU A 376 16.16 3.31 -32.09
N LYS A 377 15.30 4.24 -31.64
CA LYS A 377 15.72 5.60 -31.25
C LYS A 377 14.75 6.20 -30.24
N VAL A 378 15.29 6.83 -29.20
CA VAL A 378 14.52 7.74 -28.33
C VAL A 378 15.13 9.13 -28.40
N GLU A 379 14.35 10.13 -28.80
CA GLU A 379 14.79 11.51 -28.95
C GLU A 379 14.00 12.44 -28.02
N TRP A 380 14.71 13.23 -27.23
CA TRP A 380 14.13 14.19 -26.29
C TRP A 380 14.40 15.61 -26.76
N LYS A 381 13.39 16.28 -27.30
CA LYS A 381 13.49 17.68 -27.72
C LYS A 381 13.02 18.61 -26.60
N ARG A 382 13.85 19.56 -26.19
CA ARG A 382 13.51 20.46 -25.08
C ARG A 382 12.48 21.49 -25.51
N LEU A 383 11.40 21.62 -24.74
CA LEU A 383 10.33 22.59 -24.97
C LEU A 383 10.45 23.80 -24.05
N SER A 384 10.89 23.58 -22.81
CA SER A 384 11.11 24.65 -21.84
C SER A 384 12.27 24.33 -20.88
N VAL A 385 12.78 25.37 -20.23
CA VAL A 385 13.78 25.28 -19.17
C VAL A 385 13.11 25.68 -17.86
N SER A 386 13.29 24.88 -16.81
CA SER A 386 12.88 25.27 -15.47
C SER A 386 14.02 25.98 -14.76
N THR A 387 13.72 27.12 -14.12
CA THR A 387 14.62 27.84 -13.22
C THR A 387 14.12 27.79 -11.78
N THR A 388 13.02 27.09 -11.52
CA THR A 388 12.48 26.90 -10.17
C THR A 388 13.22 25.77 -9.50
N LEU A 389 13.54 25.94 -8.21
CA LEU A 389 14.09 24.84 -7.42
C LEU A 389 13.13 23.65 -7.48
N PRO A 390 13.60 22.42 -7.71
CA PRO A 390 12.75 21.25 -7.66
C PRO A 390 12.04 21.15 -6.31
N PRO A 391 10.87 20.50 -6.23
CA PRO A 391 10.22 20.24 -4.97
C PRO A 391 11.13 19.40 -4.09
N ASP A 392 10.85 19.46 -2.79
CA ASP A 392 11.48 18.59 -1.81
C ASP A 392 11.22 17.12 -2.15
N GLU A 393 12.20 16.26 -1.83
CA GLU A 393 12.08 14.83 -2.11
C GLU A 393 11.33 14.16 -0.96
N VAL A 394 10.24 13.46 -1.28
CA VAL A 394 9.42 12.75 -0.29
C VAL A 394 9.68 11.26 -0.42
N ASN A 395 10.35 10.68 0.58
CA ASN A 395 10.52 9.24 0.70
C ASN A 395 9.44 8.70 1.63
N GLN A 396 8.56 7.86 1.10
CA GLN A 396 7.52 7.23 1.92
C GLN A 396 8.16 6.21 2.88
N VAL A 397 7.57 6.06 4.06
CA VAL A 397 7.96 5.08 5.09
C VAL A 397 6.72 4.30 5.49
N GLY A 398 6.82 2.97 5.62
CA GLY A 398 5.68 2.10 5.97
C GLY A 398 4.94 1.55 4.75
N GLY A 399 3.68 1.14 4.94
CA GLY A 399 2.95 0.19 4.05
C GLY A 399 2.95 0.50 2.55
N ASN A 400 2.98 1.77 2.12
CA ASN A 400 2.94 2.15 0.69
C ASN A 400 4.32 2.13 0.02
N SER A 401 5.39 2.20 0.81
CA SER A 401 6.74 2.41 0.31
C SER A 401 7.43 1.13 -0.17
N GLY A 402 6.84 -0.03 0.14
CA GLY A 402 7.52 -1.32 0.08
C GLY A 402 8.58 -1.50 1.17
N ARG A 403 8.81 -0.49 2.02
CA ARG A 403 9.73 -0.52 3.16
C ARG A 403 8.94 -0.59 4.46
N VAL A 404 9.09 -1.70 5.15
CA VAL A 404 8.45 -1.95 6.44
C VAL A 404 9.50 -1.83 7.51
N TYR A 405 9.37 -0.80 8.34
CA TYR A 405 10.21 -0.63 9.52
C TYR A 405 9.56 -1.36 10.69
N ARG A 406 10.22 -2.39 11.20
CA ARG A 406 9.75 -3.23 12.30
C ARG A 406 10.61 -3.04 13.53
N LEU A 407 9.98 -3.11 14.69
CA LEU A 407 10.65 -3.18 15.97
C LEU A 407 11.59 -4.40 16.01
N VAL A 408 12.87 -4.15 16.23
CA VAL A 408 13.90 -5.15 16.43
C VAL A 408 14.07 -5.29 17.94
N SER A 409 13.71 -6.45 18.51
CA SER A 409 14.02 -6.69 19.92
C SER A 409 15.51 -6.98 20.07
N GLU A 410 16.19 -6.26 20.97
CA GLU A 410 17.65 -6.38 21.18
C GLU A 410 18.10 -7.78 21.65
N SER A 411 17.20 -8.61 22.18
CA SER A 411 17.51 -10.01 22.46
C SER A 411 17.27 -10.85 21.20
N THR A 412 18.36 -11.14 20.49
CA THR A 412 18.40 -12.16 19.43
C THR A 412 17.82 -13.51 19.88
N ASP A 413 17.87 -13.82 21.18
CA ASP A 413 17.27 -15.02 21.77
C ASP A 413 15.75 -14.89 22.04
N ALA A 414 15.22 -13.68 22.28
CA ALA A 414 13.78 -13.50 22.45
C ALA A 414 13.03 -13.35 21.12
N LEU A 415 13.69 -12.88 20.06
CA LEU A 415 13.15 -12.92 18.68
C LEU A 415 12.99 -14.35 18.15
N GLN A 416 13.69 -15.33 18.74
CA GLN A 416 13.48 -16.75 18.47
C GLN A 416 12.41 -17.37 19.40
N SER A 417 12.22 -16.84 20.62
CA SER A 417 11.30 -17.40 21.62
C SER A 417 9.91 -16.75 21.65
N SER A 418 9.73 -15.52 21.14
CA SER A 418 8.44 -15.07 20.62
C SER A 418 8.22 -15.77 19.29
N SER A 419 7.91 -17.06 19.37
CA SER A 419 7.71 -17.95 18.23
C SER A 419 6.94 -17.18 17.16
N ARG A 420 7.58 -16.93 16.02
CA ARG A 420 6.87 -16.42 14.84
C ARG A 420 5.59 -17.22 14.76
N PHE A 421 4.46 -16.55 14.89
CA PHE A 421 3.18 -17.22 14.81
C PHE A 421 3.12 -17.90 13.44
N VAL A 422 3.28 -19.22 13.42
CA VAL A 422 3.17 -20.02 12.20
C VAL A 422 1.73 -20.53 12.18
N PRO A 423 0.91 -20.11 11.22
CA PRO A 423 -0.43 -20.66 11.06
C PRO A 423 -0.37 -22.19 10.97
N THR A 424 -1.23 -22.87 11.72
CA THR A 424 -1.39 -24.33 11.65
C THR A 424 -2.67 -24.67 10.89
N TYR A 425 -2.66 -25.80 10.18
CA TYR A 425 -3.84 -26.30 9.47
C TYR A 425 -4.55 -27.38 10.28
N HIS A 426 -5.85 -27.17 10.52
CA HIS A 426 -6.71 -28.13 11.19
C HIS A 426 -7.95 -28.40 10.33
N PRO A 427 -8.06 -29.53 9.62
CA PRO A 427 -9.15 -29.78 8.68
C PRO A 427 -10.50 -30.04 9.36
N ASP A 428 -10.50 -30.46 10.62
CA ASP A 428 -11.71 -30.92 11.32
C ASP A 428 -12.31 -29.88 12.29
N THR A 429 -11.67 -28.72 12.43
CA THR A 429 -12.09 -27.69 13.40
C THR A 429 -11.63 -26.31 12.96
N VAL A 430 -12.44 -25.28 13.20
CA VAL A 430 -12.02 -23.90 12.95
C VAL A 430 -10.88 -23.46 13.89
N TRP A 431 -10.80 -24.05 15.08
CA TRP A 431 -9.81 -23.68 16.10
C TRP A 431 -8.38 -24.06 15.68
N GLY A 432 -7.46 -23.13 15.87
CA GLY A 432 -6.07 -23.17 15.41
C GLY A 432 -5.86 -22.58 14.01
N ASN A 433 -6.92 -22.51 13.18
CA ASN A 433 -6.79 -22.00 11.82
C ASN A 433 -6.73 -20.47 11.75
N VAL A 434 -6.07 -20.00 10.69
CA VAL A 434 -6.02 -18.59 10.29
C VAL A 434 -6.44 -18.45 8.84
N PHE A 435 -7.34 -17.50 8.59
CA PHE A 435 -7.84 -17.22 7.25
C PHE A 435 -7.38 -15.84 6.82
N CYS A 436 -6.62 -15.76 5.73
CA CYS A 436 -6.09 -14.51 5.20
C CYS A 436 -6.71 -14.16 3.85
N GLN A 437 -6.90 -12.87 3.60
CA GLN A 437 -7.17 -12.34 2.27
C GLN A 437 -5.87 -11.88 1.63
N ALA A 438 -5.86 -11.77 0.30
CA ALA A 438 -4.72 -11.31 -0.49
C ALA A 438 -3.40 -12.06 -0.22
N PHE A 439 -3.48 -13.29 0.32
CA PHE A 439 -2.32 -14.08 0.75
C PHE A 439 -1.43 -13.36 1.78
N LYS A 440 -2.00 -12.54 2.67
CA LYS A 440 -1.25 -11.82 3.71
C LYS A 440 -1.86 -12.00 5.09
N VAL A 441 -1.12 -12.63 5.99
CA VAL A 441 -1.52 -12.71 7.40
C VAL A 441 -1.40 -11.33 8.04
N GLY A 442 -2.39 -10.95 8.83
CA GLY A 442 -2.51 -9.63 9.46
C GLY A 442 -3.14 -8.56 8.57
N LEU A 443 -3.56 -8.85 7.33
CA LEU A 443 -4.28 -7.90 6.47
C LEU A 443 -5.79 -8.13 6.59
N ALA A 444 -6.35 -7.84 7.77
CA ALA A 444 -7.69 -8.29 8.20
C ALA A 444 -7.88 -9.81 8.12
N SER A 445 -6.87 -10.57 8.55
CA SER A 445 -6.96 -12.03 8.65
C SER A 445 -7.76 -12.44 9.89
N TYR A 446 -8.56 -13.50 9.80
CA TYR A 446 -9.32 -14.05 10.93
C TYR A 446 -8.50 -15.11 11.66
N HIS A 447 -8.43 -14.99 12.98
CA HIS A 447 -7.68 -15.90 13.85
C HIS A 447 -8.61 -16.58 14.84
N PHE A 448 -8.55 -17.91 14.93
CA PHE A 448 -9.34 -18.72 15.85
C PHE A 448 -8.40 -19.44 16.83
N SER A 449 -7.89 -18.73 17.84
CA SER A 449 -6.85 -19.26 18.74
C SER A 449 -7.37 -20.34 19.70
N GLN A 450 -6.55 -21.38 19.91
CA GLN A 450 -6.83 -22.47 20.85
C GLN A 450 -6.38 -22.16 22.29
N ASP A 451 -5.42 -21.24 22.48
CA ASP A 451 -4.58 -21.16 23.69
C ASP A 451 -5.10 -20.22 24.81
N SER A 452 -6.25 -19.55 24.67
CA SER A 452 -6.75 -18.67 25.75
C SER A 452 -7.48 -19.47 26.85
N ILE A 453 -6.71 -20.17 27.67
CA ILE A 453 -7.23 -20.91 28.82
C ILE A 453 -7.81 -19.96 29.89
N ASN A 454 -7.38 -18.68 29.92
CA ASN A 454 -7.68 -17.76 31.02
C ASN A 454 -8.66 -16.61 30.70
N ALA A 455 -9.17 -16.49 29.46
CA ALA A 455 -10.22 -15.53 29.12
C ALA A 455 -11.05 -16.07 27.95
N ALA A 456 -12.23 -16.61 28.24
CA ALA A 456 -13.11 -17.27 27.27
C ALA A 456 -13.51 -16.36 26.09
N GLU A 457 -13.43 -15.04 26.23
CA GLU A 457 -13.95 -14.07 25.27
C GLU A 457 -12.90 -13.54 24.27
N ARG A 458 -11.61 -13.88 24.40
CA ARG A 458 -10.53 -13.34 23.52
C ARG A 458 -9.90 -14.36 22.57
N ARG A 459 -10.65 -15.39 22.17
CA ARG A 459 -10.16 -16.48 21.30
C ARG A 459 -10.22 -16.16 19.82
N VAL A 460 -11.20 -15.37 19.41
CA VAL A 460 -11.45 -15.04 18.00
C VAL A 460 -11.21 -13.56 17.79
N TYR A 461 -10.39 -13.22 16.80
CA TYR A 461 -10.10 -11.83 16.47
C TYR A 461 -9.78 -11.66 14.99
N ILE A 462 -9.89 -10.41 14.53
CA ILE A 462 -9.36 -9.95 13.24
C ILE A 462 -7.99 -9.32 13.53
N SER A 463 -6.96 -9.78 12.83
CA SER A 463 -5.63 -9.16 12.88
C SER A 463 -5.46 -8.15 11.75
N TYR A 464 -5.03 -6.96 12.13
CA TYR A 464 -4.59 -5.86 11.28
C TYR A 464 -3.08 -5.57 11.44
N GLU A 465 -2.32 -6.55 11.95
CA GLU A 465 -0.88 -6.43 12.24
C GLU A 465 -0.01 -6.38 10.98
N ASN A 466 -0.55 -6.63 9.78
CA ASN A 466 0.25 -6.50 8.56
C ASN A 466 0.52 -5.02 8.24
N PRO A 467 1.75 -4.62 7.92
CA PRO A 467 2.10 -3.23 7.59
C PRO A 467 1.25 -2.60 6.47
N ALA A 468 0.69 -3.39 5.56
CA ALA A 468 -0.18 -2.90 4.50
C ALA A 468 -1.51 -2.33 5.02
N THR A 469 -1.92 -2.61 6.27
CA THR A 469 -3.10 -1.98 6.91
C THR A 469 -2.88 -0.52 7.24
N GLY A 470 -1.62 -0.05 7.30
CA GLY A 470 -1.30 1.37 7.47
C GLY A 470 -1.79 2.26 6.32
N LEU A 471 -2.27 1.66 5.22
CA LEU A 471 -2.88 2.34 4.08
C LEU A 471 -4.36 2.60 4.25
N TRP A 472 -4.98 1.88 5.18
CA TRP A 472 -6.40 2.00 5.42
C TRP A 472 -6.66 3.25 6.25
N PRO A 473 -7.89 3.79 6.16
CA PRO A 473 -8.26 4.91 7.02
C PRO A 473 -8.06 4.58 8.50
N PRO A 474 -7.47 5.50 9.29
CA PRO A 474 -7.46 5.37 10.73
C PRO A 474 -8.91 5.38 11.25
N LEU A 475 -9.05 5.14 12.54
CA LEU A 475 -10.32 5.35 13.23
C LEU A 475 -10.74 6.83 13.13
N ASP A 476 -12.01 7.13 13.37
CA ASP A 476 -12.57 8.48 13.12
C ASP A 476 -12.02 9.58 14.04
N ASN A 477 -11.29 9.19 15.09
CA ASN A 477 -10.52 10.09 15.96
C ASN A 477 -9.04 10.22 15.54
N GLY A 478 -8.64 9.61 14.43
CA GLY A 478 -7.27 9.62 13.91
C GLY A 478 -6.32 8.61 14.53
N MET A 479 -6.77 7.76 15.47
CA MET A 479 -5.96 6.65 15.98
C MET A 479 -5.71 5.61 14.87
N PRO A 480 -4.54 4.95 14.83
CA PRO A 480 -4.32 3.84 13.91
C PRO A 480 -5.32 2.71 14.19
N ILE A 481 -5.61 1.91 13.16
CA ILE A 481 -6.40 0.69 13.32
C ILE A 481 -5.70 -0.21 14.36
N PRO A 482 -6.44 -0.78 15.32
CA PRO A 482 -5.87 -1.66 16.33
C PRO A 482 -5.24 -2.89 15.66
N GLY A 483 -4.09 -3.35 16.15
CA GLY A 483 -3.46 -4.57 15.60
C GLY A 483 -4.38 -5.78 15.69
N ARG A 484 -5.24 -5.87 16.72
CA ARG A 484 -6.26 -6.92 16.85
C ARG A 484 -7.60 -6.32 17.26
N ALA A 485 -8.67 -6.73 16.59
CA ALA A 485 -10.04 -6.47 17.00
C ALA A 485 -10.71 -7.79 17.38
N TYR A 486 -11.10 -7.93 18.65
CA TYR A 486 -11.67 -9.16 19.19
C TYR A 486 -13.17 -9.23 18.89
N PHE A 487 -13.65 -10.44 18.62
CA PHE A 487 -15.07 -10.68 18.40
C PHE A 487 -15.83 -10.83 19.73
N HIS A 488 -16.95 -10.13 19.80
CA HIS A 488 -17.97 -10.25 20.85
C HIS A 488 -19.12 -11.12 20.37
N ALA A 489 -19.93 -11.61 21.32
CA ALA A 489 -21.13 -12.40 21.03
C ALA A 489 -20.86 -13.55 20.04
N CYS A 490 -19.69 -14.20 20.17
CA CYS A 490 -19.29 -15.30 19.33
C CYS A 490 -20.27 -16.48 19.46
N SER A 491 -20.75 -17.01 18.35
CA SER A 491 -21.60 -18.20 18.31
C SER A 491 -21.31 -19.04 17.07
N PHE A 492 -21.60 -20.34 17.17
CA PHE A 492 -21.47 -21.30 16.08
C PHE A 492 -22.82 -21.99 15.87
N PRO A 493 -23.68 -21.47 14.98
CA PRO A 493 -24.97 -22.10 14.68
C PRO A 493 -24.82 -23.56 14.18
N ASP A 494 -23.70 -23.84 13.53
CA ASP A 494 -23.25 -25.17 13.10
C ASP A 494 -21.70 -25.20 13.11
N PRO A 495 -21.04 -26.36 12.93
CA PRO A 495 -19.58 -26.47 13.00
C PRO A 495 -18.81 -25.62 12.00
N HIS A 496 -19.44 -25.21 10.89
CA HIS A 496 -18.82 -24.52 9.77
C HIS A 496 -19.35 -23.09 9.59
N THR A 497 -20.17 -22.60 10.50
CA THR A 497 -20.65 -21.21 10.51
C THR A 497 -20.24 -20.51 11.80
N PHE A 498 -19.45 -19.44 11.68
CA PHE A 498 -19.13 -18.54 12.78
C PHE A 498 -19.95 -17.26 12.68
N CYS A 499 -20.52 -16.82 13.80
CA CYS A 499 -21.12 -15.50 13.94
C CYS A 499 -20.44 -14.73 15.07
N GLY A 500 -20.21 -13.43 14.87
CA GLY A 500 -19.60 -12.57 15.90
C GLY A 500 -19.70 -11.09 15.58
N GLN A 501 -19.32 -10.24 16.53
CA GLN A 501 -19.43 -8.78 16.39
C GLN A 501 -18.10 -8.09 16.70
N ILE A 502 -17.75 -7.06 15.95
CA ILE A 502 -16.70 -6.09 16.33
C ILE A 502 -17.39 -4.80 16.76
N ARG A 503 -17.12 -4.31 17.97
CA ARG A 503 -17.81 -3.15 18.54
C ARG A 503 -16.88 -1.95 18.61
N TRP A 504 -16.61 -1.34 17.46
CA TRP A 504 -15.63 -0.25 17.32
C TRP A 504 -15.76 0.84 18.38
N GLN A 505 -16.98 1.37 18.54
CA GLN A 505 -17.23 2.46 19.48
C GLN A 505 -17.02 2.05 20.95
N GLU A 506 -17.42 0.83 21.31
CA GLU A 506 -17.30 0.30 22.69
C GLU A 506 -15.83 -0.06 23.00
N ASP A 507 -15.15 -0.75 22.09
CA ASP A 507 -13.80 -1.30 22.30
C ASP A 507 -12.70 -0.24 22.18
N PHE A 508 -12.86 0.73 21.28
CA PHE A 508 -11.81 1.69 20.94
C PHE A 508 -12.22 3.15 21.20
N GLY A 509 -13.43 3.38 21.72
CA GLY A 509 -13.93 4.72 22.06
C GLY A 509 -14.29 5.60 20.86
N THR A 510 -14.26 5.05 19.64
CA THR A 510 -14.55 5.78 18.40
C THR A 510 -15.05 4.83 17.31
N PRO A 511 -15.84 5.32 16.33
CA PRO A 511 -16.20 4.52 15.16
C PRO A 511 -15.01 4.34 14.20
N TRP A 512 -15.16 3.42 13.26
CA TRP A 512 -14.29 3.31 12.09
C TRP A 512 -15.09 3.57 10.82
N GLN A 513 -14.75 4.65 10.09
CA GLN A 513 -15.46 5.09 8.89
C GLN A 513 -16.96 5.34 9.14
N GLY A 514 -17.29 5.94 10.30
CA GLY A 514 -18.66 6.18 10.75
C GLY A 514 -19.39 4.94 11.27
N MET A 515 -18.76 3.76 11.27
CA MET A 515 -19.38 2.51 11.71
C MET A 515 -19.04 2.20 13.17
N ILE A 516 -20.07 2.05 14.00
CA ILE A 516 -19.92 1.80 15.44
C ILE A 516 -19.81 0.32 15.78
N ARG A 517 -20.37 -0.55 14.93
CA ARG A 517 -20.40 -2.01 15.11
C ARG A 517 -20.43 -2.70 13.77
N TRP A 518 -19.71 -3.81 13.65
CA TRP A 518 -19.80 -4.75 12.55
C TRP A 518 -20.28 -6.10 13.03
N ASP A 519 -21.25 -6.69 12.33
CA ASP A 519 -21.81 -8.00 12.57
C ASP A 519 -21.35 -8.95 11.45
N TYR A 520 -20.78 -10.09 11.83
CA TYR A 520 -20.18 -11.06 10.91
C TYR A 520 -20.96 -12.37 10.93
N THR A 521 -21.19 -12.92 9.75
CA THR A 521 -21.52 -14.33 9.53
C THR A 521 -20.50 -14.90 8.55
N ILE A 522 -19.71 -15.88 8.97
CA ILE A 522 -18.63 -16.48 8.19
C ILE A 522 -18.95 -17.96 8.00
N LYS A 523 -18.97 -18.44 6.75
CA LYS A 523 -19.20 -19.85 6.41
C LYS A 523 -17.94 -20.46 5.82
N PHE A 524 -17.45 -21.52 6.43
CA PHE A 524 -16.27 -22.27 6.00
C PHE A 524 -16.65 -23.45 5.11
N ASP A 525 -15.72 -23.91 4.27
CA ASP A 525 -15.86 -25.23 3.64
C ASP A 525 -15.70 -26.35 4.68
N SER A 526 -16.07 -27.56 4.30
CA SER A 526 -16.08 -28.74 5.17
C SER A 526 -14.72 -29.09 5.79
N GLU A 527 -13.62 -28.68 5.13
CA GLU A 527 -12.23 -28.94 5.52
C GLU A 527 -11.47 -27.68 5.95
N PHE A 528 -12.16 -26.55 6.18
CA PHE A 528 -11.54 -25.28 6.60
C PHE A 528 -10.37 -24.81 5.72
N THR A 529 -10.39 -25.14 4.43
CA THR A 529 -9.46 -24.64 3.43
C THR A 529 -9.71 -23.17 3.10
N CYS A 530 -10.96 -22.72 3.11
CA CYS A 530 -11.33 -21.35 2.75
C CYS A 530 -12.66 -20.91 3.36
N ILE A 531 -13.00 -19.64 3.20
CA ILE A 531 -14.33 -19.11 3.50
C ILE A 531 -15.17 -19.14 2.22
N VAL A 532 -16.25 -19.91 2.24
CA VAL A 532 -17.12 -20.14 1.07
C VAL A 532 -18.27 -19.15 0.97
N GLY A 533 -18.67 -18.51 2.07
CA GLY A 533 -19.77 -17.55 2.06
C GLY A 533 -20.03 -16.87 3.40
N GLY A 534 -21.15 -16.14 3.45
CA GLY A 534 -21.54 -15.30 4.58
C GLY A 534 -21.54 -13.81 4.24
N ASP A 535 -21.71 -12.97 5.26
CA ASP A 535 -21.86 -11.53 5.11
C ASP A 535 -21.27 -10.74 6.28
N VAL A 536 -20.95 -9.48 6.00
CA VAL A 536 -20.58 -8.47 6.99
C VAL A 536 -21.60 -7.35 6.91
N LYS A 537 -22.24 -7.07 8.05
CA LYS A 537 -23.18 -5.95 8.20
C LYS A 537 -22.60 -4.92 9.16
N SER A 538 -23.00 -3.67 9.03
CA SER A 538 -22.50 -2.57 9.87
C SER A 538 -23.64 -1.71 10.41
N LEU A 539 -23.53 -1.29 11.66
CA LEU A 539 -24.32 -0.18 12.22
C LEU A 539 -23.52 1.11 12.15
N SER A 540 -24.19 2.18 11.74
CA SER A 540 -23.60 3.50 11.55
C SER A 540 -23.93 4.42 12.74
N VAL A 541 -23.10 5.44 12.96
CA VAL A 541 -23.43 6.54 13.89
C VAL A 541 -24.72 7.29 13.49
N TYR A 542 -25.10 7.26 12.21
CA TYR A 542 -26.29 7.93 11.68
C TYR A 542 -27.55 7.06 11.75
N ASP A 543 -27.37 5.74 11.82
CA ASP A 543 -28.44 4.75 11.86
C ASP A 543 -27.97 3.57 12.72
N ALA A 544 -28.14 3.74 14.03
CA ALA A 544 -27.67 2.80 15.04
C ALA A 544 -28.63 1.61 15.24
N GLU A 545 -29.79 1.60 14.56
CA GLU A 545 -30.82 0.57 14.75
C GLU A 545 -30.84 -0.46 13.62
N VAL A 546 -30.54 -0.06 12.39
CA VAL A 546 -30.65 -0.94 11.22
C VAL A 546 -29.27 -1.34 10.69
N PRO A 547 -28.88 -2.63 10.77
CA PRO A 547 -27.64 -3.10 10.15
C PRO A 547 -27.70 -3.02 8.63
N HIS A 548 -26.71 -2.36 8.03
CA HIS A 548 -26.54 -2.24 6.58
C HIS A 548 -25.55 -3.29 6.08
N GLU A 549 -25.83 -3.92 4.93
CA GLU A 549 -24.91 -4.87 4.34
C GLU A 549 -23.67 -4.14 3.78
N MET A 550 -22.47 -4.51 4.25
CA MET A 550 -21.22 -3.88 3.87
C MET A 550 -20.44 -4.72 2.85
N SER A 551 -20.40 -6.05 3.03
CA SER A 551 -19.64 -6.96 2.16
C SER A 551 -20.13 -8.40 2.26
N ARG A 552 -19.79 -9.22 1.25
CA ARG A 552 -20.08 -10.66 1.21
C ARG A 552 -18.83 -11.49 0.99
N PHE A 553 -18.71 -12.58 1.73
CA PHE A 553 -17.66 -13.56 1.52
C PHE A 553 -17.93 -14.38 0.25
N GLY A 554 -16.86 -14.71 -0.47
CA GLY A 554 -16.92 -15.37 -1.77
C GLY A 554 -17.14 -14.40 -2.94
N ASP A 555 -17.58 -13.17 -2.70
CA ASP A 555 -17.79 -12.17 -3.76
C ASP A 555 -16.75 -11.04 -3.68
N SER A 556 -16.95 -10.09 -2.77
CA SER A 556 -16.03 -8.99 -2.52
C SER A 556 -14.87 -9.39 -1.62
N LEU A 557 -15.10 -10.35 -0.70
CA LEU A 557 -14.13 -10.83 0.28
C LEU A 557 -13.74 -12.28 0.01
N ILE A 558 -12.46 -12.51 -0.34
CA ILE A 558 -11.93 -13.85 -0.64
C ILE A 558 -10.85 -14.19 0.36
N TYR A 559 -11.07 -15.29 1.10
CA TYR A 559 -10.21 -15.72 2.18
C TYR A 559 -9.83 -17.19 2.01
N VAL A 560 -8.55 -17.48 2.22
CA VAL A 560 -7.97 -18.82 2.18
C VAL A 560 -7.23 -19.09 3.49
N ASN A 561 -7.15 -20.34 3.89
CA ASN A 561 -6.40 -20.72 5.07
C ASN A 561 -4.90 -20.50 4.85
N ALA A 562 -4.28 -19.79 5.80
CA ALA A 562 -2.90 -19.32 5.70
C ALA A 562 -1.86 -20.46 5.72
N ALA A 563 -2.23 -21.64 6.24
CA ALA A 563 -1.38 -22.82 6.29
C ALA A 563 -1.48 -23.73 5.04
N LEU A 564 -2.33 -23.39 4.05
CA LEU A 564 -2.58 -24.26 2.89
C LEU A 564 -1.34 -24.56 2.06
N TRP A 565 -0.40 -23.61 1.97
CA TRP A 565 0.84 -23.84 1.23
C TRP A 565 1.59 -25.05 1.77
N ASP A 566 1.84 -25.08 3.08
CA ASP A 566 2.60 -26.13 3.73
C ASP A 566 1.89 -27.48 3.63
N VAL A 567 0.55 -27.47 3.72
CA VAL A 567 -0.27 -28.67 3.51
C VAL A 567 -0.08 -29.25 2.11
N PHE A 568 -0.11 -28.42 1.07
CA PHE A 568 0.05 -28.88 -0.30
C PHE A 568 1.49 -29.33 -0.62
N VAL A 569 2.49 -28.65 -0.05
CA VAL A 569 3.89 -29.08 -0.17
C VAL A 569 4.10 -30.44 0.51
N GLN A 570 3.57 -30.63 1.72
CA GLN A 570 3.66 -31.91 2.43
C GLN A 570 2.92 -33.03 1.68
N ALA A 571 1.73 -32.76 1.16
CA ALA A 571 0.97 -33.74 0.37
C ALA A 571 1.74 -34.18 -0.88
N ARG A 572 2.41 -33.25 -1.57
CA ARG A 572 3.29 -33.59 -2.70
C ARG A 572 4.45 -34.47 -2.28
N GLN A 573 5.17 -34.09 -1.21
CA GLN A 573 6.31 -34.87 -0.70
C GLN A 573 5.91 -36.30 -0.36
N GLN A 574 4.76 -36.48 0.31
CA GLN A 574 4.22 -37.81 0.61
C GLN A 574 3.88 -38.62 -0.65
N GLN A 575 3.37 -37.96 -1.69
CA GLN A 575 3.11 -38.61 -2.99
C GLN A 575 4.39 -39.04 -3.69
N ASP A 576 5.43 -38.20 -3.66
CA ASP A 576 6.73 -38.49 -4.25
C ASP A 576 7.41 -39.67 -3.52
N GLU A 577 7.39 -39.69 -2.19
CA GLU A 577 7.87 -40.80 -1.37
C GLU A 577 7.11 -42.10 -1.65
N GLN A 578 5.78 -42.04 -1.74
CA GLN A 578 4.95 -43.21 -2.04
C GLN A 578 5.19 -43.73 -3.47
N ALA A 579 5.45 -42.85 -4.43
CA ALA A 579 5.79 -43.22 -5.80
C ALA A 579 7.16 -43.91 -5.86
N GLU A 580 8.15 -43.43 -5.11
CA GLU A 580 9.47 -44.06 -5.01
C GLU A 580 9.39 -45.46 -4.39
N ILE A 581 8.65 -45.62 -3.29
CA ILE A 581 8.41 -46.92 -2.65
C ILE A 581 7.71 -47.89 -3.63
N SER A 582 6.73 -47.40 -4.38
CA SER A 582 6.00 -48.20 -5.37
C SER A 582 6.92 -48.63 -6.52
N ALA A 583 7.75 -47.72 -7.06
CA ALA A 583 8.71 -48.02 -8.12
C ALA A 583 9.75 -49.07 -7.70
N LEU A 584 10.25 -48.99 -6.46
CA LEU A 584 11.17 -49.98 -5.89
C LEU A 584 10.51 -51.37 -5.72
N SER A 585 9.19 -51.40 -5.48
CA SER A 585 8.44 -52.65 -5.38
C SER A 585 8.17 -53.30 -6.75
N GLU A 586 7.89 -52.49 -7.78
CA GLU A 586 7.58 -52.95 -9.14
C GLU A 586 8.81 -53.42 -9.91
N GLN A 587 10.01 -52.89 -9.64
CA GLN A 587 11.26 -53.41 -10.21
C GLN A 587 11.50 -54.91 -9.91
N ARG A 588 10.83 -55.49 -8.91
CA ARG A 588 10.91 -56.93 -8.61
C ARG A 588 9.98 -57.80 -9.46
N VAL A 589 8.97 -57.21 -10.10
CA VAL A 589 7.94 -57.94 -10.84
C VAL A 589 7.90 -57.33 -12.24
N GLY A 590 8.68 -57.87 -13.18
CA GLY A 590 8.94 -57.31 -14.53
C GLY A 590 7.74 -57.18 -15.45
N SER A 591 6.71 -56.45 -15.03
CA SER A 591 5.50 -56.15 -15.77
C SER A 591 5.54 -54.68 -16.23
N PRO A 592 5.46 -54.41 -17.55
CA PRO A 592 5.40 -53.06 -18.08
C PRO A 592 3.99 -52.47 -17.82
N GLY A 593 3.75 -52.07 -16.58
CA GLY A 593 2.53 -51.43 -16.14
C GLY A 593 2.54 -49.94 -16.44
N SER A 594 1.41 -49.43 -16.95
CA SER A 594 1.12 -48.03 -17.22
C SER A 594 1.45 -47.13 -16.02
N THR A 595 2.60 -46.44 -16.06
CA THR A 595 2.93 -45.38 -15.12
C THR A 595 2.03 -44.18 -15.41
N SER A 596 0.85 -44.14 -14.78
CA SER A 596 0.03 -42.92 -14.73
C SER A 596 0.94 -41.81 -14.23
N SER A 597 1.11 -40.79 -15.08
CA SER A 597 2.12 -39.76 -14.84
C SER A 597 1.75 -38.99 -13.56
N THR A 598 2.75 -38.54 -12.79
CA THR A 598 2.55 -37.67 -11.60
C THR A 598 1.60 -36.50 -11.90
N TYR A 599 1.63 -36.02 -13.15
CA TYR A 599 0.74 -34.99 -13.67
C TYR A 599 -0.75 -35.36 -13.70
N GLU A 600 -1.10 -36.60 -14.06
CA GLU A 600 -2.51 -37.06 -14.09
C GLU A 600 -3.10 -37.10 -12.68
N ARG A 601 -2.36 -37.64 -11.70
CA ARG A 601 -2.77 -37.66 -10.29
C ARG A 601 -2.94 -36.25 -9.73
N PHE A 602 -2.04 -35.34 -10.10
CA PHE A 602 -2.16 -33.94 -9.75
C PHE A 602 -3.42 -33.30 -10.32
N GLN A 603 -3.71 -33.52 -11.61
CA GLN A 603 -4.94 -33.01 -12.23
C GLN A 603 -6.18 -33.59 -11.57
N GLU A 604 -6.19 -34.86 -11.22
CA GLU A 604 -7.30 -35.51 -10.52
C GLU A 604 -7.55 -34.86 -9.15
N HIS A 605 -6.51 -34.71 -8.32
CA HIS A 605 -6.61 -34.04 -7.01
C HIS A 605 -7.08 -32.59 -7.14
N SER A 606 -6.53 -31.85 -8.11
CA SER A 606 -6.97 -30.48 -8.40
C SER A 606 -8.46 -30.42 -8.75
N ASN A 607 -8.92 -31.34 -9.61
CA ASN A 607 -10.30 -31.42 -10.05
C ASN A 607 -11.24 -31.79 -8.90
N LEU A 608 -10.85 -32.74 -8.04
CA LEU A 608 -11.61 -33.14 -6.86
C LEU A 608 -11.77 -31.98 -5.87
N LEU A 609 -10.67 -31.27 -5.57
CA LEU A 609 -10.71 -30.08 -4.70
C LEU A 609 -11.64 -29.00 -5.27
N ARG A 610 -11.51 -28.69 -6.57
CA ARG A 610 -12.37 -27.73 -7.25
C ARG A 610 -13.84 -28.15 -7.21
N GLN A 611 -14.15 -29.42 -7.49
CA GLN A 611 -15.52 -29.92 -7.47
C GLN A 611 -16.14 -29.84 -6.07
N ARG A 612 -15.39 -30.24 -5.04
CA ARG A 612 -15.82 -30.14 -3.63
C ARG A 612 -16.16 -28.70 -3.27
N LEU A 613 -15.23 -27.77 -3.46
CA LEU A 613 -15.43 -26.37 -3.09
C LEU A 613 -16.62 -25.73 -3.83
N LEU A 614 -16.78 -26.02 -5.12
CA LEU A 614 -17.95 -25.54 -5.87
C LEU A 614 -19.27 -26.14 -5.35
N ALA A 615 -19.28 -27.42 -5.01
CA ALA A 615 -20.45 -28.09 -4.45
C ALA A 615 -20.86 -27.53 -3.08
N GLU A 616 -19.89 -27.04 -2.31
CA GLU A 616 -20.09 -26.41 -1.00
C GLU A 616 -20.41 -24.90 -1.09
N GLY A 617 -20.52 -24.36 -2.31
CA GLY A 617 -20.93 -22.98 -2.56
C GLY A 617 -19.79 -21.96 -2.64
N ALA A 618 -18.53 -22.40 -2.69
CA ALA A 618 -17.41 -21.50 -2.95
C ALA A 618 -17.56 -20.84 -4.32
N SER A 619 -17.25 -19.54 -4.40
CA SER A 619 -17.27 -18.85 -5.69
C SER A 619 -16.13 -19.31 -6.60
N VAL A 620 -16.29 -19.10 -7.90
CA VAL A 620 -15.24 -19.37 -8.90
C VAL A 620 -13.94 -18.64 -8.55
N ARG A 621 -14.05 -17.43 -7.97
CA ARG A 621 -12.89 -16.63 -7.55
C ARG A 621 -12.17 -17.25 -6.36
N THR A 622 -12.89 -17.70 -5.33
CA THR A 622 -12.31 -18.41 -4.19
C THR A 622 -11.60 -19.68 -4.65
N VAL A 623 -12.25 -20.47 -5.50
CA VAL A 623 -11.68 -21.71 -6.06
C VAL A 623 -10.41 -21.43 -6.87
N ALA A 624 -10.40 -20.38 -7.69
CA ALA A 624 -9.22 -20.00 -8.46
C ALA A 624 -8.04 -19.59 -7.56
N MET A 625 -8.29 -18.92 -6.43
CA MET A 625 -7.25 -18.56 -5.46
C MET A 625 -6.65 -19.78 -4.77
N VAL A 626 -7.50 -20.69 -4.26
CA VAL A 626 -7.04 -21.94 -3.64
C VAL A 626 -6.25 -22.79 -4.65
N HIS A 627 -6.78 -22.93 -5.88
CA HIS A 627 -6.11 -23.64 -6.96
C HIS A 627 -4.75 -23.01 -7.33
N GLY A 628 -4.63 -21.69 -7.28
CA GLY A 628 -3.38 -20.97 -7.50
C GLY A 628 -2.30 -21.35 -6.48
N ILE A 629 -2.67 -21.45 -5.19
CA ILE A 629 -1.75 -21.93 -4.15
C ILE A 629 -1.37 -23.39 -4.42
N PHE A 630 -2.36 -24.25 -4.68
CA PHE A 630 -2.15 -25.68 -4.97
C PHE A 630 -1.17 -25.90 -6.13
N THR A 631 -1.35 -25.16 -7.23
CA THR A 631 -0.50 -25.25 -8.41
C THR A 631 0.93 -24.80 -8.12
N LYS A 632 1.11 -23.66 -7.42
CA LYS A 632 2.45 -23.16 -7.06
C LYS A 632 3.18 -24.11 -6.12
N ALA A 633 2.48 -24.74 -5.18
CA ALA A 633 3.06 -25.68 -4.23
C ALA A 633 3.65 -26.95 -4.90
N GLN A 634 3.32 -27.19 -6.17
CA GLN A 634 3.90 -28.29 -6.94
C GLN A 634 5.30 -28.02 -7.46
N HIS A 635 5.73 -26.76 -7.51
CA HIS A 635 7.02 -26.40 -8.07
C HIS A 635 8.05 -26.28 -6.95
N GLU A 636 9.12 -27.07 -7.01
CA GLU A 636 10.15 -27.19 -5.95
C GLU A 636 10.85 -25.88 -5.58
N ASN A 637 10.87 -24.90 -6.48
CA ASN A 637 11.60 -23.64 -6.33
C ASN A 637 10.67 -22.43 -6.10
N GLU A 638 9.37 -22.64 -5.95
CA GLU A 638 8.46 -21.53 -5.70
C GLU A 638 8.50 -21.11 -4.22
N VAL A 639 8.53 -19.80 -4.00
CA VAL A 639 8.45 -19.22 -2.66
C VAL A 639 7.00 -19.27 -2.21
N ASN A 640 6.76 -19.56 -0.92
CA ASN A 640 5.42 -19.53 -0.34
C ASN A 640 4.73 -18.19 -0.69
N PRO A 641 3.62 -18.21 -1.46
CA PRO A 641 2.95 -16.99 -1.88
C PRO A 641 2.18 -16.32 -0.74
N ILE A 642 2.00 -17.00 0.40
CA ILE A 642 1.36 -16.50 1.60
C ILE A 642 2.41 -15.80 2.47
N ASP A 643 2.29 -14.49 2.57
CA ASP A 643 3.10 -13.64 3.43
C ASP A 643 2.64 -13.79 4.88
N ILE A 644 3.36 -14.61 5.63
CA ILE A 644 3.15 -14.84 7.07
C ILE A 644 3.92 -13.83 7.94
N ASN A 645 4.64 -12.88 7.34
CA ASN A 645 5.40 -11.88 8.09
C ASN A 645 4.45 -10.81 8.65
N MET A 646 3.79 -11.12 9.75
CA MET A 646 3.17 -10.11 10.64
C MET A 646 4.26 -9.24 11.24
#